data_AF-A0AAW0DFB8-F1
#
_entry.id   AF-A0AAW0DFB8-F1
#
_cell.length_a   1.000
_cell.length_b   1.000
_cell.length_c   1.000
_cell.angle_alpha   90.00
_cell.angle_beta   90.00
_cell.angle_gamma   90.00
#
_symmetry.space_group_name_H-M   'P 1'
#
loop_
_entity.id
_entity.type
_entity.pdbx_description
1 polymer ?
#
loop_
_entity_poly.entity_id
_entity_poly.type
_entity_poly.pdbx_seq_one_letter_code
_entity_poly.pdbx_strand_id
1 'polypeptide(L)'
;MSSILPRPIESSPSSIPSSALDPPDSSHSSASQVAEESDAPTFRVTVYPIRPTGCPDENHVPYTALVHDDGYSMVQVVFGHRLDSSVARFVLPASKVQAQEAIGAEGIRLSWITLIPVPFEFTVDGKSAATVLYYDALQHLQSTYSPSSLVNAIKNSIQNPLSEQHPSLSTLVNCLADRYSLPGHPTPDELSVSLYPTSVLDFIIFGMLYVVAMNNYIENILGQRGHFLALMEQSKRNSQPSMLYQATLLDIVTSLWHRECWDRHRVRWSPMPWSRVSMLHPEAEQLQPTNELDMIPTPTASALDKLNDEDYTLRTTEYMCGHPIDIPWLGAPHDGHPFSLDLHRYVKLRRQALSTLREDAALWLNALTFGILEAVLGIRIPEALTLCKRGHDGKEVISGARLSRLMHEWQVHSQERQELDRTAHVHRGREVARLLNDALLAIDEVQFYYADPFTRAGIPPNHAIEEYVGPVVFTLLALCTRGGFLWVEIPEFNAQMARHSGRLYHTFAEMTCQKYMTSVAFIRNTPDEHQHCTDESCNLFTITDTSAYVPRHTSTSCQCGYIVPPFDAITQLLSEGDHGSVPIVVFDGQRLLVERAVDRPYVAISHVWADGLGSTTEQGLPGCQVARLAALVQSIIPTSGGFWMDSLCVPDVKDLRKRAIKLMAKTYKDAASVLVIDATIMSQCHSQSRLWRDNLFRIATSGWVRRVWTLQEGILARKLYFQFADGPVDVDERLESYMKDQVAADFLAQDPSGKSEPLFPVHFAMCLPLIAFRGRKKLAAPRECTFGDVAGLLRLRTTSKAEDETVAIAGLLPQVDVGALLAISGPDVVEQRMKAFLIQLREIPRFLPILNDPKIELPGFRWAPRTLASVFNSDSGRLYGTATCTESGLSGVYNVFRFHTAVKIPSEITRQNGKKPEFLIWITERASDSVYEARILLDHLQRSAHYQSELTVSRPSTIDALLFIHDDGPLQNDSVQCAAVLCRSGVVGGDGTKDEPFYCDHVSTGRFNRIATTFEEFQKTYVNNFGFGHAACGEFGKAHVYLT
;
A
#
# COMPACT_ATOMS: atom_id res chain seq x y z
N MET A 1 2.79 -56.17 -31.42
CA MET A 1 3.02 -57.62 -31.51
C MET A 1 3.30 -58.14 -30.11
N SER A 2 2.45 -59.08 -29.66
CA SER A 2 2.73 -60.17 -28.70
C SER A 2 3.65 -59.87 -27.49
N SER A 3 3.24 -59.83 -26.21
CA SER A 3 2.38 -60.70 -25.39
C SER A 3 3.21 -61.33 -24.25
N ILE A 4 2.53 -61.69 -23.16
CA ILE A 4 2.84 -62.78 -22.19
C ILE A 4 3.43 -62.34 -20.83
N LEU A 5 2.51 -62.21 -19.87
CA LEU A 5 2.67 -62.65 -18.48
C LEU A 5 2.84 -64.19 -18.43
N PRO A 6 3.47 -64.73 -17.37
CA PRO A 6 2.64 -65.53 -16.45
C PRO A 6 3.01 -65.39 -14.94
N ARG A 7 1.96 -65.47 -14.12
CA ARG A 7 1.94 -65.87 -12.69
C ARG A 7 2.02 -67.43 -12.58
N PRO A 8 1.79 -68.08 -11.41
CA PRO A 8 2.33 -67.98 -10.04
C PRO A 8 2.76 -69.37 -9.48
N ILE A 9 3.50 -69.46 -8.37
CA ILE A 9 3.50 -70.69 -7.50
C ILE A 9 3.62 -70.31 -6.01
N GLU A 10 2.68 -70.82 -5.23
CA GLU A 10 2.61 -70.80 -3.75
C GLU A 10 3.50 -71.88 -3.10
N SER A 11 4.04 -71.62 -1.91
CA SER A 11 4.09 -72.59 -0.78
C SER A 11 4.76 -71.99 0.47
N SER A 12 3.96 -71.84 1.53
CA SER A 12 4.33 -71.78 2.96
C SER A 12 4.07 -73.18 3.60
N PRO A 13 4.39 -73.54 4.89
CA PRO A 13 4.64 -72.70 6.08
C PRO A 13 5.67 -73.24 7.14
N SER A 14 5.68 -72.58 8.32
CA SER A 14 6.23 -72.92 9.66
C SER A 14 7.59 -72.27 10.02
N SER A 15 7.81 -71.63 11.17
CA SER A 15 7.08 -71.52 12.46
C SER A 15 7.53 -70.27 13.26
N ILE A 16 6.62 -69.73 14.08
CA ILE A 16 6.77 -68.60 15.04
C ILE A 16 6.98 -69.19 16.47
N PRO A 17 7.43 -68.44 17.50
CA PRO A 17 6.45 -67.70 18.33
C PRO A 17 6.90 -66.31 18.83
N SER A 18 5.87 -65.52 19.13
CA SER A 18 5.77 -64.12 19.57
C SER A 18 6.08 -63.85 21.05
N SER A 19 6.32 -62.56 21.35
CA SER A 19 6.10 -61.77 22.61
C SER A 19 7.40 -61.20 23.20
N ALA A 20 7.51 -59.97 23.72
CA ALA A 20 6.68 -58.76 23.81
C ALA A 20 7.65 -57.63 24.24
N LEU A 21 7.38 -56.37 23.85
CA LEU A 21 7.66 -55.13 24.58
C LEU A 21 7.37 -53.92 23.66
N ASP A 22 6.47 -53.07 24.15
CA ASP A 22 5.72 -52.03 23.45
C ASP A 22 6.52 -50.76 23.07
N PRO A 23 6.12 -50.03 22.01
CA PRO A 23 6.50 -48.63 21.78
C PRO A 23 5.59 -47.67 22.59
N PRO A 24 6.05 -46.46 22.94
CA PRO A 24 5.30 -45.56 23.81
C PRO A 24 4.06 -45.00 23.07
N ASP A 25 2.94 -45.00 23.77
CA ASP A 25 1.63 -44.50 23.33
C ASP A 25 1.71 -43.09 22.71
N SER A 26 1.37 -43.03 21.42
CA SER A 26 0.95 -41.82 20.73
C SER A 26 -0.57 -41.65 20.91
N SER A 27 -1.01 -41.03 21.99
CA SER A 27 -2.40 -40.58 22.12
C SER A 27 -2.56 -39.23 21.44
N HIS A 28 -3.23 -39.27 20.28
CA HIS A 28 -3.83 -38.14 19.59
C HIS A 28 -4.78 -37.35 20.52
N SER A 29 -4.66 -36.02 20.55
CA SER A 29 -5.76 -35.11 20.89
C SER A 29 -5.61 -33.78 20.14
N SER A 30 -5.91 -33.80 18.85
CA SER A 30 -5.96 -32.61 17.98
C SER A 30 -7.29 -32.59 17.22
N ALA A 31 -8.37 -32.56 17.98
CA ALA A 31 -9.71 -32.13 17.60
C ALA A 31 -10.56 -32.19 18.89
N SER A 32 -11.25 -31.08 19.21
CA SER A 32 -12.16 -30.88 20.35
C SER A 32 -11.56 -30.21 21.60
N GLN A 33 -11.58 -28.87 21.61
CA GLN A 33 -11.78 -28.07 22.84
C GLN A 33 -12.95 -27.07 22.71
N VAL A 34 -13.77 -27.20 21.65
CA VAL A 34 -15.10 -26.55 21.57
C VAL A 34 -16.21 -27.53 22.00
N ALA A 35 -15.89 -28.79 22.29
CA ALA A 35 -16.86 -29.81 22.71
C ALA A 35 -16.90 -30.05 24.24
N GLU A 36 -16.12 -29.32 25.06
CA GLU A 36 -16.18 -29.46 26.53
C GLU A 36 -17.18 -28.51 27.20
N GLU A 37 -17.80 -27.57 26.47
CA GLU A 37 -18.76 -26.61 27.06
C GLU A 37 -20.24 -27.06 26.97
N SER A 38 -20.58 -28.21 26.40
CA SER A 38 -21.99 -28.58 26.17
C SER A 38 -22.75 -29.09 27.40
N ASP A 39 -22.06 -29.45 28.49
CA ASP A 39 -22.68 -29.97 29.73
C ASP A 39 -22.46 -29.08 30.98
N ALA A 40 -21.79 -27.93 30.84
CA ALA A 40 -21.55 -27.01 31.95
C ALA A 40 -22.75 -26.06 32.17
N PRO A 41 -23.13 -25.75 33.43
CA PRO A 41 -24.26 -24.86 33.71
C PRO A 41 -23.98 -23.44 33.19
N THR A 42 -24.81 -22.96 32.27
CA THR A 42 -24.78 -21.58 31.76
C THR A 42 -25.81 -20.71 32.47
N PHE A 43 -25.49 -19.45 32.71
CA PHE A 43 -26.44 -18.46 33.22
C PHE A 43 -26.43 -17.19 32.36
N ARG A 44 -27.51 -16.40 32.41
CA ARG A 44 -27.70 -15.26 31.51
C ARG A 44 -27.66 -13.93 32.28
N VAL A 45 -26.88 -12.98 31.78
CA VAL A 45 -26.81 -11.62 32.30
C VAL A 45 -27.37 -10.66 31.26
N THR A 46 -28.32 -9.83 31.66
CA THR A 46 -28.98 -8.87 30.79
C THR A 46 -28.93 -7.47 31.38
N VAL A 47 -28.32 -6.52 30.67
CA VAL A 47 -28.25 -5.11 31.06
C VAL A 47 -29.21 -4.30 30.22
N TYR A 48 -30.09 -3.53 30.87
CA TYR A 48 -31.04 -2.62 30.22
C TYR A 48 -30.61 -1.16 30.36
N PRO A 49 -30.83 -0.31 29.33
CA PRO A 49 -30.67 1.14 29.44
C PRO A 49 -31.76 1.75 30.33
N ILE A 50 -31.47 2.92 30.89
CA ILE A 50 -32.46 3.73 31.62
C ILE A 50 -33.46 4.29 30.61
N ARG A 51 -34.74 3.91 30.72
CA ARG A 51 -35.83 4.65 30.09
C ARG A 51 -36.50 5.51 31.16
N PRO A 52 -36.65 6.83 30.97
CA PRO A 52 -37.44 7.66 31.87
C PRO A 52 -38.91 7.29 31.67
N THR A 53 -39.40 6.31 32.42
CA THR A 53 -40.83 5.99 32.46
C THR A 53 -41.46 6.74 33.61
N GLY A 54 -42.42 7.62 33.31
CA GLY A 54 -43.18 8.37 34.29
C GLY A 54 -43.89 7.45 35.29
N CYS A 55 -43.60 7.72 36.57
CA CYS A 55 -44.29 7.30 37.80
C CYS A 55 -44.48 5.79 38.08
N PRO A 56 -44.04 5.31 39.26
CA PRO A 56 -44.67 4.15 39.88
C PRO A 56 -45.18 4.41 41.30
N ASP A 57 -46.31 3.77 41.60
CA ASP A 57 -46.92 3.65 42.93
C ASP A 57 -45.96 3.12 43.99
N GLU A 58 -46.20 3.56 45.22
CA GLU A 58 -45.33 3.40 46.37
C GLU A 58 -45.46 2.02 47.01
N ASN A 59 -44.36 1.25 47.06
CA ASN A 59 -43.77 0.62 48.27
C ASN A 59 -42.86 -0.56 47.88
N HIS A 60 -41.53 -0.42 48.05
CA HIS A 60 -40.55 -1.47 48.40
C HIS A 60 -39.08 -0.95 48.33
N VAL A 61 -38.24 -1.58 49.15
CA VAL A 61 -36.83 -1.31 49.52
C VAL A 61 -35.85 -1.70 48.37
N PRO A 62 -34.66 -1.08 48.22
CA PRO A 62 -33.77 -1.36 47.09
C PRO A 62 -32.93 -2.63 47.34
N TYR A 63 -33.53 -3.80 47.20
CA TYR A 63 -32.92 -5.11 46.95
C TYR A 63 -34.09 -6.09 46.85
N THR A 64 -34.49 -6.47 45.64
CA THR A 64 -35.53 -7.48 45.46
C THR A 64 -34.96 -8.62 44.64
N ALA A 65 -34.49 -9.67 45.31
CA ALA A 65 -34.40 -10.99 44.72
C ALA A 65 -35.84 -11.52 44.63
N LEU A 66 -36.46 -11.41 43.46
CA LEU A 66 -37.74 -12.07 43.21
C LEU A 66 -37.45 -13.51 42.75
N VAL A 67 -37.61 -14.45 43.67
CA VAL A 67 -37.74 -15.87 43.35
C VAL A 67 -39.16 -16.08 42.86
N HIS A 68 -39.41 -16.72 41.71
CA HIS A 68 -40.62 -17.54 41.52
C HIS A 68 -40.55 -18.59 40.39
N ASP A 69 -40.93 -19.81 40.79
CA ASP A 69 -41.68 -20.93 40.18
C ASP A 69 -41.27 -21.70 38.92
N ASP A 70 -40.27 -21.29 38.14
CA ASP A 70 -39.93 -22.02 36.89
C ASP A 70 -38.55 -22.72 36.89
N GLY A 71 -37.94 -22.92 38.07
CA GLY A 71 -36.63 -23.59 38.17
C GLY A 71 -35.41 -22.69 37.87
N TYR A 72 -35.57 -21.36 37.87
CA TYR A 72 -34.52 -20.33 37.78
C TYR A 72 -34.59 -19.35 38.99
N SER A 73 -33.45 -18.95 39.56
CA SER A 73 -33.32 -17.89 40.56
C SER A 73 -32.99 -16.55 39.88
N MET A 74 -33.88 -15.56 39.94
CA MET A 74 -33.62 -14.24 39.38
C MET A 74 -33.01 -13.29 40.43
N VAL A 75 -31.87 -12.68 40.12
CA VAL A 75 -31.23 -11.64 40.93
C VAL A 75 -31.30 -10.33 40.14
N GLN A 76 -32.12 -9.38 40.57
CA GLN A 76 -32.21 -8.07 39.93
C GLN A 76 -31.43 -7.04 40.74
N VAL A 77 -30.46 -6.37 40.11
CA VAL A 77 -29.73 -5.25 40.72
C VAL A 77 -30.24 -3.96 40.08
N VAL A 78 -30.94 -3.17 40.89
CA VAL A 78 -31.46 -1.85 40.49
C VAL A 78 -30.54 -0.78 41.06
N PHE A 79 -30.08 0.14 40.21
CA PHE A 79 -29.25 1.26 40.59
C PHE A 79 -30.09 2.55 40.60
N GLY A 80 -30.19 3.22 41.76
CA GLY A 80 -30.85 4.53 41.92
C GLY A 80 -32.17 4.56 42.70
N HIS A 81 -32.70 5.78 42.93
CA HIS A 81 -34.00 6.02 43.58
C HIS A 81 -35.09 6.37 42.53
N ARG A 82 -36.17 5.56 42.53
CA ARG A 82 -37.54 5.65 41.95
C ARG A 82 -37.89 6.42 40.66
N LEU A 83 -37.13 7.40 40.18
CA LEU A 83 -37.49 8.18 38.98
C LEU A 83 -36.46 8.06 37.83
N ASP A 84 -35.20 7.68 38.12
CA ASP A 84 -34.12 7.51 37.13
C ASP A 84 -33.23 6.30 37.47
N SER A 85 -33.75 5.06 37.32
CA SER A 85 -33.01 3.84 37.70
C SER A 85 -32.51 3.03 36.50
N SER A 86 -31.23 2.66 36.48
CA SER A 86 -30.72 1.60 35.58
C SER A 86 -30.92 0.24 36.23
N VAL A 87 -31.32 -0.75 35.43
CA VAL A 87 -31.58 -2.10 35.91
C VAL A 87 -30.64 -3.07 35.21
N ALA A 88 -29.79 -3.75 35.98
CA ALA A 88 -29.12 -4.97 35.54
C ALA A 88 -29.93 -6.17 36.06
N ARG A 89 -30.45 -7.01 35.15
CA ARG A 89 -31.11 -8.26 35.52
C ARG A 89 -30.14 -9.42 35.35
N PHE A 90 -29.97 -10.21 36.40
CA PHE A 90 -29.20 -11.45 36.39
C PHE A 90 -30.19 -12.61 36.53
N VAL A 91 -30.21 -13.54 35.57
CA VAL A 91 -31.08 -14.71 35.61
C VAL A 91 -30.20 -15.94 35.82
N LEU A 92 -30.30 -16.56 37.00
CA LEU A 92 -29.51 -17.73 37.41
C LEU A 92 -30.40 -18.99 37.37
N PRO A 93 -29.88 -20.19 37.08
CA PRO A 93 -30.63 -21.45 37.27
C PRO A 93 -30.87 -21.75 38.76
N ALA A 94 -32.07 -22.22 39.16
CA ALA A 94 -32.41 -22.51 40.57
C ALA A 94 -31.90 -23.88 41.03
N SER A 95 -31.71 -24.81 40.10
CA SER A 95 -31.02 -26.06 40.40
C SER A 95 -29.52 -25.83 40.28
N LYS A 96 -28.78 -26.09 41.35
CA LYS A 96 -27.29 -26.10 41.44
C LYS A 96 -26.57 -24.88 42.06
N VAL A 97 -27.20 -24.16 42.99
CA VAL A 97 -26.44 -23.47 44.07
C VAL A 97 -25.60 -24.48 44.90
N GLN A 98 -25.85 -25.79 44.75
CA GLN A 98 -25.06 -26.88 45.35
C GLN A 98 -24.04 -27.57 44.41
N ALA A 99 -23.89 -27.19 43.12
CA ALA A 99 -22.89 -27.83 42.25
C ALA A 99 -21.45 -27.30 42.42
N GLN A 100 -21.22 -26.40 43.38
CA GLN A 100 -19.86 -26.01 43.79
C GLN A 100 -19.05 -27.17 44.41
N GLU A 101 -19.69 -28.31 44.74
CA GLU A 101 -19.02 -29.46 45.37
C GLU A 101 -18.43 -30.48 44.37
N ALA A 102 -18.67 -30.35 43.06
CA ALA A 102 -18.31 -31.38 42.08
C ALA A 102 -17.03 -31.11 41.26
N ILE A 103 -16.35 -29.98 41.45
CA ILE A 103 -15.08 -29.68 40.77
C ILE A 103 -13.97 -30.00 41.78
N GLY A 104 -13.06 -30.91 41.41
CA GLY A 104 -11.96 -31.37 42.26
C GLY A 104 -11.19 -30.21 42.90
N ALA A 105 -10.55 -30.48 44.04
CA ALA A 105 -9.92 -29.54 44.98
C ALA A 105 -8.76 -28.65 44.42
N GLU A 106 -8.61 -28.52 43.10
CA GLU A 106 -7.49 -27.83 42.42
C GLU A 106 -7.87 -26.51 41.71
N GLY A 107 -9.13 -26.06 41.72
CA GLY A 107 -9.58 -24.81 41.05
C GLY A 107 -9.46 -23.52 41.89
N ILE A 108 -9.19 -22.38 41.24
CA ILE A 108 -9.17 -21.05 41.88
C ILE A 108 -10.59 -20.47 41.93
N ARG A 109 -11.02 -20.02 43.11
CA ARG A 109 -12.29 -19.30 43.29
C ARG A 109 -12.11 -17.81 43.07
N LEU A 110 -12.87 -17.25 42.14
CA LEU A 110 -12.90 -15.83 41.82
C LEU A 110 -14.28 -15.26 42.15
N SER A 111 -14.32 -14.10 42.80
CA SER A 111 -15.58 -13.39 43.05
C SER A 111 -15.35 -11.89 43.05
N TRP A 112 -16.33 -11.18 42.50
CA TRP A 112 -16.39 -9.73 42.59
C TRP A 112 -17.12 -9.26 43.84
N ILE A 113 -17.53 -10.14 44.77
CA ILE A 113 -18.39 -9.80 45.94
C ILE A 113 -17.91 -8.60 46.77
N THR A 114 -16.60 -8.33 46.78
CA THR A 114 -15.99 -7.17 47.46
C THR A 114 -16.21 -5.85 46.71
N LEU A 115 -16.35 -5.89 45.38
CA LEU A 115 -16.55 -4.74 44.49
C LEU A 115 -18.00 -4.59 44.01
N ILE A 116 -18.69 -5.72 43.84
CA ILE A 116 -20.02 -5.87 43.24
C ILE A 116 -20.91 -6.57 44.27
N PRO A 117 -22.05 -6.00 44.69
CA PRO A 117 -22.91 -6.56 45.73
C PRO A 117 -23.78 -7.73 45.22
N VAL A 118 -23.17 -8.64 44.45
CA VAL A 118 -23.80 -9.86 43.92
C VAL A 118 -22.97 -11.06 44.38
N PRO A 119 -23.53 -11.97 45.21
CA PRO A 119 -22.80 -13.08 45.80
C PRO A 119 -22.69 -14.23 44.78
N PHE A 120 -21.93 -14.01 43.71
CA PHE A 120 -21.66 -14.99 42.67
C PHE A 120 -20.16 -15.30 42.61
N GLU A 121 -19.83 -16.59 42.47
CA GLU A 121 -18.45 -17.07 42.43
C GLU A 121 -18.21 -17.88 41.15
N PHE A 122 -17.05 -17.66 40.54
CA PHE A 122 -16.53 -18.44 39.43
C PHE A 122 -15.45 -19.40 39.95
N THR A 123 -15.42 -20.63 39.47
CA THR A 123 -14.38 -21.61 39.81
C THR A 123 -13.60 -21.94 38.54
N VAL A 124 -12.40 -21.38 38.43
CA VAL A 124 -11.61 -21.41 37.20
C VAL A 124 -10.35 -22.25 37.38
N ASP A 125 -9.83 -22.82 36.29
CA ASP A 125 -8.53 -23.48 36.31
C ASP A 125 -7.42 -22.44 36.46
N GLY A 126 -6.64 -22.54 37.55
CA GLY A 126 -5.52 -21.66 37.83
C GLY A 126 -4.37 -21.74 36.83
N LYS A 127 -4.26 -22.84 36.09
CA LYS A 127 -3.25 -23.06 35.05
C LYS A 127 -3.72 -22.65 33.66
N SER A 128 -5.00 -22.30 33.50
CA SER A 128 -5.51 -21.87 32.20
C SER A 128 -4.81 -20.59 31.75
N ALA A 129 -4.52 -20.48 30.45
CA ALA A 129 -3.84 -19.30 29.89
C ALA A 129 -4.63 -18.00 30.15
N ALA A 130 -5.97 -18.03 30.09
CA ALA A 130 -6.81 -16.86 30.41
C ALA A 130 -6.65 -16.42 31.88
N THR A 131 -6.53 -17.37 32.82
CA THR A 131 -6.27 -17.07 34.23
C THR A 131 -4.90 -16.43 34.42
N VAL A 132 -3.87 -16.95 33.75
CA VAL A 132 -2.51 -16.40 33.80
C VAL A 132 -2.49 -14.96 33.28
N LEU A 133 -3.13 -14.70 32.12
CA LEU A 133 -3.22 -13.36 31.55
C LEU A 133 -3.91 -12.36 32.50
N TYR A 134 -4.99 -12.78 33.17
CA TYR A 134 -5.73 -11.95 34.13
C TYR A 134 -4.85 -11.52 35.31
N TYR A 135 -4.17 -12.48 35.95
CA TYR A 135 -3.32 -12.18 37.09
C TYR A 135 -2.08 -11.37 36.71
N ASP A 136 -1.50 -11.65 35.54
CA ASP A 136 -0.35 -10.91 35.03
C ASP A 136 -0.72 -9.45 34.71
N ALA A 137 -1.91 -9.19 34.13
CA ALA A 137 -2.42 -7.83 33.93
C ALA A 137 -2.60 -7.08 35.27
N LEU A 138 -3.10 -7.75 36.31
CA LEU A 138 -3.20 -7.16 37.66
C LEU A 138 -1.83 -6.87 38.27
N GLN A 139 -0.88 -7.80 38.14
CA GLN A 139 0.48 -7.64 38.65
C GLN A 139 1.22 -6.50 37.95
N HIS A 140 1.01 -6.33 36.64
CA HIS A 140 1.54 -5.19 35.89
C HIS A 140 1.03 -3.86 36.47
N LEU A 141 -0.27 -3.73 36.73
CA LEU A 141 -0.82 -2.52 37.36
C LEU A 141 -0.23 -2.27 38.75
N GLN A 142 -0.11 -3.31 39.56
CA GLN A 142 0.43 -3.24 40.93
C GLN A 142 1.90 -2.83 40.98
N SER A 143 2.71 -3.29 40.02
CA SER A 143 4.14 -2.98 39.94
C SER A 143 4.43 -1.63 39.30
N THR A 144 3.56 -1.18 38.38
CA THR A 144 3.77 0.05 37.61
C THR A 144 3.21 1.29 38.30
N TYR A 145 2.09 1.15 39.01
CA TYR A 145 1.34 2.29 39.56
C TYR A 145 1.16 2.20 41.07
N SER A 146 1.43 3.30 41.76
CA SER A 146 1.01 3.50 43.15
C SER A 146 -0.52 3.65 43.24
N PRO A 147 -1.16 3.34 44.38
CA PRO A 147 -2.61 3.52 44.54
C PRO A 147 -3.09 4.95 44.23
N SER A 148 -2.30 5.97 44.60
CA SER A 148 -2.61 7.39 44.31
C SER A 148 -2.49 7.79 42.85
N SER A 149 -1.91 6.94 41.99
CA SER A 149 -1.69 7.20 40.56
C SER A 149 -2.60 6.38 39.64
N LEU A 150 -3.55 5.62 40.18
CA LEU A 150 -4.40 4.73 39.39
C LEU A 150 -5.32 5.45 38.40
N VAL A 151 -5.78 6.66 38.73
CA VAL A 151 -6.52 7.51 37.77
C VAL A 151 -5.66 7.86 36.55
N ASN A 152 -4.35 8.05 36.73
CA ASN A 152 -3.44 8.28 35.60
C ASN A 152 -3.22 7.01 34.78
N ALA A 153 -3.22 5.83 35.42
CA ALA A 153 -3.17 4.55 34.70
C ALA A 153 -4.36 4.41 33.74
N ILE A 154 -5.57 4.74 34.20
CA ILE A 154 -6.78 4.75 33.37
C ILE A 154 -6.63 5.73 32.20
N LYS A 155 -6.23 6.98 32.47
CA LYS A 155 -6.06 8.00 31.42
C LYS A 155 -5.04 7.58 30.36
N ASN A 156 -3.88 7.09 30.78
CA ASN A 156 -2.82 6.63 29.89
C ASN A 156 -3.30 5.45 29.03
N SER A 157 -3.90 4.44 29.66
CA SER A 157 -4.39 3.26 28.94
C SER A 157 -5.49 3.59 27.94
N ILE A 158 -6.43 4.50 28.26
CA ILE A 158 -7.52 4.88 27.34
C ILE A 158 -7.00 5.68 26.12
N GLN A 159 -5.97 6.50 26.31
CA GLN A 159 -5.38 7.30 25.24
C GLN A 159 -4.56 6.46 24.26
N ASN A 160 -3.89 5.42 24.77
CA ASN A 160 -2.97 4.59 23.98
C ASN A 160 -3.72 3.47 23.22
N PRO A 161 -3.26 3.09 22.01
CA PRO A 161 -3.78 1.93 21.29
C PRO A 161 -3.50 0.62 22.03
N LEU A 162 -4.20 -0.45 21.64
CA LEU A 162 -4.02 -1.80 22.20
C LEU A 162 -2.59 -2.34 22.06
N SER A 163 -1.88 -1.95 21.00
CA SER A 163 -0.49 -2.33 20.74
C SER A 163 0.52 -1.75 21.72
N GLU A 164 0.17 -0.67 22.42
CA GLU A 164 1.00 -0.01 23.44
C GLU A 164 0.65 -0.45 24.87
N GLN A 165 -0.36 -1.32 25.03
CA GLN A 165 -0.72 -1.89 26.32
C GLN A 165 0.17 -3.09 26.67
N HIS A 166 0.13 -3.49 27.94
CA HIS A 166 0.75 -4.74 28.39
C HIS A 166 0.23 -5.92 27.55
N PRO A 167 1.09 -6.85 27.07
CA PRO A 167 0.68 -7.97 26.21
C PRO A 167 -0.48 -8.80 26.77
N SER A 168 -0.51 -9.02 28.08
CA SER A 168 -1.59 -9.78 28.72
C SER A 168 -2.92 -9.02 28.73
N LEU A 169 -2.85 -7.70 28.94
CA LEU A 169 -4.04 -6.84 28.89
C LEU A 169 -4.60 -6.76 27.47
N SER A 170 -3.73 -6.59 26.46
CA SER A 170 -4.15 -6.52 25.06
C SER A 170 -4.74 -7.83 24.57
N THR A 171 -4.13 -8.97 24.93
CA THR A 171 -4.66 -10.31 24.61
C THR A 171 -6.01 -10.55 25.26
N LEU A 172 -6.18 -10.21 26.54
CA LEU A 172 -7.47 -10.32 27.22
C LEU A 172 -8.57 -9.51 26.53
N VAL A 173 -8.28 -8.25 26.19
CA VAL A 173 -9.24 -7.38 25.49
C VAL A 173 -9.57 -7.95 24.10
N ASN A 174 -8.58 -8.44 23.36
CA ASN A 174 -8.78 -9.08 22.05
C ASN A 174 -9.75 -10.27 22.16
N CYS A 175 -9.52 -11.17 23.13
CA CYS A 175 -10.37 -12.34 23.37
C CYS A 175 -11.78 -11.98 23.86
N LEU A 176 -11.91 -10.96 24.70
CA LEU A 176 -13.21 -10.45 25.16
C LEU A 176 -14.02 -9.87 24.01
N ALA A 177 -13.38 -9.13 23.10
CA ALA A 177 -14.03 -8.56 21.92
C ALA A 177 -14.42 -9.65 20.89
N ASP A 178 -13.68 -10.76 20.85
CA ASP A 178 -14.03 -11.93 20.04
C ASP A 178 -15.26 -12.66 20.59
N ARG A 179 -15.26 -12.98 21.88
CA ARG A 179 -16.34 -13.74 22.53
C ARG A 179 -17.61 -12.91 22.68
N TYR A 180 -17.47 -11.60 22.94
CA TYR A 180 -18.57 -10.68 23.25
C TYR A 180 -18.48 -9.41 22.40
N SER A 181 -18.70 -9.53 21.09
CA SER A 181 -18.70 -8.39 20.16
C SER A 181 -19.99 -7.57 20.28
N LEU A 182 -19.88 -6.24 20.21
CA LEU A 182 -21.04 -5.32 20.24
C LEU A 182 -21.54 -4.98 18.82
N PRO A 183 -22.86 -4.96 18.58
CA PRO A 183 -23.40 -4.32 17.37
C PRO A 183 -23.08 -2.81 17.45
N GLY A 184 -22.66 -2.19 16.34
CA GLY A 184 -22.00 -0.88 16.26
C GLY A 184 -22.77 0.37 16.72
N HIS A 185 -23.74 0.22 17.62
CA HIS A 185 -24.24 1.31 18.44
C HIS A 185 -23.52 1.30 19.80
N PRO A 186 -23.10 2.48 20.31
CA PRO A 186 -22.35 2.56 21.56
C PRO A 186 -23.16 2.11 22.80
N THR A 187 -24.45 1.82 22.64
CA THR A 187 -25.30 1.19 23.66
C THR A 187 -26.36 0.33 22.96
N PRO A 188 -26.26 -1.02 22.95
CA PRO A 188 -27.42 -1.83 22.60
C PRO A 188 -28.55 -1.55 23.61
N ASP A 189 -29.80 -1.47 23.10
CA ASP A 189 -31.01 -1.32 23.93
C ASP A 189 -31.20 -2.45 24.96
N GLU A 190 -30.46 -3.55 24.79
CA GLU A 190 -30.39 -4.69 25.70
C GLU A 190 -29.09 -5.45 25.38
N LEU A 191 -28.18 -5.60 26.35
CA LEU A 191 -27.00 -6.47 26.21
C LEU A 191 -27.24 -7.74 27.01
N SER A 192 -27.47 -8.85 26.33
CA SER A 192 -27.70 -10.16 26.92
C SER A 192 -26.57 -11.12 26.57
N VAL A 193 -25.86 -11.63 27.57
CA VAL A 193 -24.77 -12.61 27.38
C VAL A 193 -24.99 -13.85 28.22
N SER A 194 -24.62 -15.01 27.67
CA SER A 194 -24.55 -16.27 28.41
C SER A 194 -23.13 -16.45 28.97
N LEU A 195 -23.03 -16.80 30.25
CA LEU A 195 -21.79 -16.93 30.99
C LEU A 195 -21.59 -18.35 31.52
N TYR A 196 -20.35 -18.80 31.49
CA TYR A 196 -19.85 -20.07 31.99
C TYR A 196 -19.06 -19.82 33.29
N PRO A 197 -19.50 -20.37 34.44
CA PRO A 197 -18.85 -20.17 35.74
C PRO A 197 -17.41 -20.69 35.85
N THR A 198 -16.92 -21.39 34.83
CA THR A 198 -15.57 -21.95 34.73
C THR A 198 -14.62 -21.09 33.88
N SER A 199 -15.10 -20.02 33.25
CA SER A 199 -14.33 -19.16 32.35
C SER A 199 -13.90 -17.85 33.03
N VAL A 200 -12.60 -17.53 32.97
CA VAL A 200 -12.08 -16.23 33.45
C VAL A 200 -12.55 -15.07 32.58
N LEU A 201 -12.71 -15.28 31.27
CA LEU A 201 -13.25 -14.23 30.39
C LEU A 201 -14.69 -13.88 30.79
N ASP A 202 -15.46 -14.87 31.21
CA ASP A 202 -16.86 -14.73 31.63
C ASP A 202 -16.95 -14.09 33.03
N PHE A 203 -15.97 -14.35 33.89
CA PHE A 203 -15.78 -13.62 35.13
C PHE A 203 -15.47 -12.13 34.88
N ILE A 204 -14.60 -11.82 33.93
CA ILE A 204 -14.23 -10.44 33.60
C ILE A 204 -15.41 -9.69 32.97
N ILE A 205 -16.09 -10.27 31.97
CA ILE A 205 -17.26 -9.62 31.32
C ILE A 205 -18.39 -9.39 32.33
N PHE A 206 -18.60 -10.29 33.30
CA PHE A 206 -19.55 -10.08 34.38
C PHE A 206 -19.25 -8.79 35.17
N GLY A 207 -17.98 -8.56 35.49
CA GLY A 207 -17.54 -7.32 36.13
C GLY A 207 -17.68 -6.10 35.22
N MET A 208 -17.34 -6.24 33.93
CA MET A 208 -17.45 -5.16 32.94
C MET A 208 -18.90 -4.71 32.76
N LEU A 209 -19.86 -5.64 32.66
CA LEU A 209 -21.29 -5.33 32.50
C LEU A 209 -21.84 -4.54 33.69
N TYR A 210 -21.35 -4.81 34.89
CA TYR A 210 -21.67 -4.01 36.07
C TYR A 210 -21.11 -2.59 35.96
N VAL A 211 -19.86 -2.44 35.53
CA VAL A 211 -19.24 -1.11 35.28
C VAL A 211 -20.00 -0.34 34.20
N VAL A 212 -20.40 -0.99 33.10
CA VAL A 212 -21.22 -0.36 32.05
C VAL A 212 -22.56 0.13 32.60
N ALA A 213 -23.26 -0.70 33.38
CA ALA A 213 -24.52 -0.31 34.01
C ALA A 213 -24.33 0.90 34.96
N MET A 214 -23.24 0.92 35.73
CA MET A 214 -22.92 2.02 36.62
C MET A 214 -22.53 3.31 35.89
N ASN A 215 -21.75 3.22 34.83
CA ASN A 215 -21.37 4.40 34.04
C ASN A 215 -22.59 5.04 33.37
N ASN A 216 -23.51 4.23 32.84
CA ASN A 216 -24.78 4.71 32.29
C ASN A 216 -25.65 5.41 33.35
N TYR A 217 -25.63 4.92 34.59
CA TYR A 217 -26.34 5.57 35.70
C TYR A 217 -25.76 6.95 36.04
N ILE A 218 -24.42 7.06 36.12
CA ILE A 218 -23.73 8.32 36.46
C ILE A 218 -23.93 9.37 35.36
N GLU A 219 -23.75 8.99 34.10
CA GLU A 219 -23.84 9.90 32.96
C GLU A 219 -25.21 10.60 32.93
N ASN A 220 -26.27 9.88 33.27
CA ASN A 220 -27.62 10.42 33.34
C ASN A 220 -27.89 11.36 34.55
N ILE A 221 -27.22 11.15 35.69
CA ILE A 221 -27.45 11.95 36.91
C ILE A 221 -26.53 13.17 36.98
N LEU A 222 -25.27 13.01 36.60
CA LEU A 222 -24.23 14.05 36.73
C LEU A 222 -23.90 14.74 35.40
N GLY A 223 -24.46 14.27 34.28
CA GLY A 223 -24.19 14.83 32.95
C GLY A 223 -22.74 14.62 32.48
N GLN A 224 -21.97 13.75 33.14
CA GLN A 224 -20.59 13.44 32.83
C GLN A 224 -20.32 11.94 32.98
N ARG A 225 -19.51 11.36 32.09
CA ARG A 225 -18.98 9.99 32.27
C ARG A 225 -17.98 9.94 33.42
N GLY A 226 -18.24 9.07 34.40
CA GLY A 226 -17.32 8.76 35.49
C GLY A 226 -16.57 7.43 35.27
N HIS A 227 -15.48 7.23 36.02
CA HIS A 227 -14.78 5.93 36.12
C HIS A 227 -15.25 5.18 37.38
N PHE A 228 -15.38 3.86 37.32
CA PHE A 228 -15.79 3.02 38.45
C PHE A 228 -14.86 3.17 39.66
N LEU A 229 -13.56 3.34 39.43
CA LEU A 229 -12.57 3.66 40.46
C LEU A 229 -12.93 4.92 41.26
N ALA A 230 -13.37 5.99 40.58
CA ALA A 230 -13.71 7.26 41.23
C ALA A 230 -14.94 7.11 42.14
N LEU A 231 -15.91 6.26 41.76
CA LEU A 231 -17.04 5.92 42.61
C LEU A 231 -16.62 5.14 43.86
N MET A 232 -15.71 4.18 43.69
CA MET A 232 -15.15 3.43 44.81
C MET A 232 -14.47 4.40 45.79
N GLU A 233 -13.62 5.30 45.28
CA GLU A 233 -12.96 6.35 46.07
C GLU A 233 -13.93 7.21 46.89
N GLN A 234 -15.03 7.66 46.28
CA GLN A 234 -16.07 8.46 46.94
C GLN A 234 -16.88 7.69 47.98
N SER A 235 -17.14 6.39 47.74
CA SER A 235 -17.94 5.54 48.62
C SER A 235 -17.25 5.15 49.93
N LYS A 236 -15.95 5.49 50.09
CA LYS A 236 -15.08 5.09 51.22
C LYS A 236 -15.03 3.57 51.47
N ARG A 237 -15.39 2.72 50.50
CA ARG A 237 -15.32 1.25 50.59
C ARG A 237 -13.88 0.68 50.47
N ASN A 238 -12.85 1.53 50.55
CA ASN A 238 -11.49 1.27 50.04
C ASN A 238 -10.54 0.65 51.07
N SER A 239 -11.01 -0.31 51.86
CA SER A 239 -10.24 -0.86 52.99
C SER A 239 -8.99 -1.67 52.58
N GLN A 240 -8.86 -2.06 51.30
CA GLN A 240 -7.72 -2.83 50.79
C GLN A 240 -7.20 -2.30 49.43
N PRO A 241 -5.87 -2.11 49.26
CA PRO A 241 -5.28 -1.67 47.98
C PRO A 241 -5.62 -2.55 46.79
N SER A 242 -5.76 -3.87 46.98
CA SER A 242 -6.11 -4.86 45.94
C SER A 242 -7.42 -4.53 45.22
N MET A 243 -8.40 -3.99 45.94
CA MET A 243 -9.71 -3.60 45.39
C MET A 243 -9.59 -2.43 44.41
N LEU A 244 -8.67 -1.48 44.66
CA LEU A 244 -8.45 -0.34 43.78
C LEU A 244 -7.84 -0.78 42.45
N TYR A 245 -6.88 -1.71 42.47
CA TYR A 245 -6.28 -2.27 41.25
C TYR A 245 -7.29 -3.07 40.42
N GLN A 246 -8.15 -3.86 41.07
CA GLN A 246 -9.22 -4.59 40.42
C GLN A 246 -10.28 -3.67 39.77
N ALA A 247 -10.70 -2.61 40.48
CA ALA A 247 -11.61 -1.60 39.93
C ALA A 247 -10.96 -0.86 38.73
N THR A 248 -9.68 -0.51 38.85
CA THR A 248 -8.88 0.11 37.78
C THR A 248 -8.79 -0.80 36.56
N LEU A 249 -8.55 -2.10 36.76
CA LEU A 249 -8.51 -3.08 35.67
C LEU A 249 -9.85 -3.13 34.93
N LEU A 250 -10.98 -3.18 35.65
CA LEU A 250 -12.30 -3.17 35.02
C LEU A 250 -12.56 -1.89 34.22
N ASP A 251 -12.19 -0.72 34.73
CA ASP A 251 -12.31 0.55 33.98
C ASP A 251 -11.48 0.52 32.67
N ILE A 252 -10.24 0.05 32.75
CA ILE A 252 -9.34 -0.04 31.60
C ILE A 252 -9.86 -1.06 30.58
N VAL A 253 -10.16 -2.29 31.02
CA VAL A 253 -10.61 -3.37 30.14
C VAL A 253 -11.95 -3.04 29.49
N THR A 254 -12.92 -2.48 30.23
CA THR A 254 -14.20 -2.05 29.67
C THR A 254 -14.01 -1.00 28.58
N SER A 255 -13.17 0.01 28.83
CA SER A 255 -12.93 1.09 27.87
C SER A 255 -12.23 0.59 26.60
N LEU A 256 -11.19 -0.23 26.77
CA LEU A 256 -10.45 -0.82 25.65
C LEU A 256 -11.30 -1.80 24.85
N TRP A 257 -12.11 -2.63 25.51
CA TRP A 257 -13.04 -3.56 24.85
C TRP A 257 -14.10 -2.84 24.02
N HIS A 258 -14.69 -1.75 24.54
CA HIS A 258 -15.63 -0.94 23.76
C HIS A 258 -14.97 -0.39 22.49
N ARG A 259 -13.75 0.12 22.60
CA ARG A 259 -12.98 0.63 21.45
C ARG A 259 -12.64 -0.48 20.46
N GLU A 260 -12.24 -1.65 20.95
CA GLU A 260 -11.90 -2.80 20.10
C GLU A 260 -13.14 -3.31 19.33
N CYS A 261 -14.26 -3.53 20.02
CA CYS A 261 -15.53 -3.91 19.37
C CYS A 261 -15.96 -2.86 18.33
N TRP A 262 -15.75 -1.59 18.63
CA TRP A 262 -16.04 -0.49 17.72
C TRP A 262 -15.19 -0.57 16.44
N ASP A 263 -13.88 -0.69 16.59
CA ASP A 263 -12.94 -0.75 15.47
C ASP A 263 -13.22 -1.96 14.57
N ARG A 264 -13.51 -3.12 15.17
CA ARG A 264 -13.94 -4.35 14.47
C ARG A 264 -15.24 -4.19 13.69
N HIS A 265 -16.22 -3.49 14.25
CA HIS A 265 -17.51 -3.27 13.60
C HIS A 265 -17.43 -2.32 12.39
N ARG A 266 -16.42 -1.45 12.35
CA ARG A 266 -16.15 -0.56 11.21
C ARG A 266 -15.55 -1.29 10.02
N VAL A 267 -14.83 -2.38 10.26
CA VAL A 267 -14.28 -3.23 9.19
C VAL A 267 -15.40 -4.13 8.64
N ARG A 268 -16.19 -3.59 7.71
CA ARG A 268 -17.37 -4.27 7.14
C ARG A 268 -17.14 -5.01 5.82
N TRP A 269 -15.90 -5.08 5.33
CA TRP A 269 -15.58 -5.62 4.00
C TRP A 269 -14.52 -6.74 4.00
N SER A 270 -13.72 -6.83 5.06
CA SER A 270 -12.61 -7.78 5.11
C SER A 270 -13.07 -9.21 5.43
N PRO A 271 -12.44 -10.26 4.88
CA PRO A 271 -12.65 -11.65 5.29
C PRO A 271 -11.87 -12.06 6.56
N MET A 272 -11.19 -11.14 7.24
CA MET A 272 -10.35 -11.41 8.42
C MET A 272 -11.18 -11.60 9.70
N PRO A 273 -10.68 -12.30 10.73
CA PRO A 273 -11.52 -12.86 11.79
C PRO A 273 -12.14 -11.80 12.70
N TRP A 274 -11.54 -10.62 12.75
CA TRP A 274 -11.99 -9.47 13.53
C TRP A 274 -12.94 -8.55 12.73
N SER A 275 -13.25 -8.86 11.47
CA SER A 275 -14.17 -8.04 10.67
C SER A 275 -15.64 -8.34 11.00
N ARG A 276 -16.52 -7.37 10.73
CA ARG A 276 -17.97 -7.57 10.84
C ARG A 276 -18.48 -8.66 9.90
N VAL A 277 -17.90 -8.80 8.70
CA VAL A 277 -18.30 -9.82 7.72
C VAL A 277 -18.03 -11.22 8.26
N SER A 278 -16.86 -11.43 8.86
CA SER A 278 -16.51 -12.70 9.47
C SER A 278 -17.37 -13.02 10.69
N MET A 279 -17.69 -12.02 11.51
CA MET A 279 -18.55 -12.20 12.69
C MET A 279 -20.02 -12.50 12.34
N LEU A 280 -20.51 -12.02 11.20
CA LEU A 280 -21.91 -12.18 10.78
C LEU A 280 -22.15 -13.39 9.87
N HIS A 281 -21.13 -14.15 9.47
CA HIS A 281 -21.27 -15.27 8.54
C HIS A 281 -21.87 -16.50 9.26
N PRO A 282 -23.20 -16.78 9.14
CA PRO A 282 -23.86 -17.80 9.95
C PRO A 282 -23.72 -19.21 9.36
N GLU A 283 -23.22 -19.33 8.13
CA GLU A 283 -23.31 -20.55 7.31
C GLU A 283 -22.11 -21.51 7.44
N ALA A 284 -21.15 -21.23 8.32
CA ALA A 284 -19.95 -22.05 8.48
C ALA A 284 -20.20 -23.42 9.16
N GLU A 285 -21.43 -23.72 9.59
CA GLU A 285 -21.80 -25.03 10.16
C GLU A 285 -22.49 -25.99 9.17
N GLN A 286 -22.93 -25.52 8.00
CA GLN A 286 -23.74 -26.33 7.06
C GLN A 286 -23.12 -26.58 5.68
N LEU A 287 -21.91 -26.10 5.41
CA LEU A 287 -21.27 -26.29 4.11
C LEU A 287 -20.50 -27.63 4.09
N GLN A 288 -20.93 -28.54 3.21
CA GLN A 288 -20.41 -29.90 3.06
C GLN A 288 -18.87 -29.94 2.97
N PRO A 289 -18.22 -31.03 3.44
CA PRO A 289 -16.80 -31.22 3.19
C PRO A 289 -16.54 -31.12 1.68
N THR A 290 -15.62 -30.23 1.31
CA THR A 290 -15.11 -30.15 -0.06
C THR A 290 -14.67 -31.54 -0.48
N ASN A 291 -15.22 -32.07 -1.57
CA ASN A 291 -14.81 -33.35 -2.12
C ASN A 291 -13.31 -33.27 -2.46
N GLU A 292 -12.46 -33.88 -1.65
CA GLU A 292 -11.01 -33.99 -1.91
C GLU A 292 -10.71 -34.67 -3.27
N LEU A 293 -11.72 -35.34 -3.85
CA LEU A 293 -11.67 -36.03 -5.14
C LEU A 293 -11.54 -35.12 -6.37
N ASP A 294 -11.80 -33.81 -6.27
CA ASP A 294 -11.66 -32.85 -7.38
C ASP A 294 -10.35 -32.03 -7.34
N MET A 295 -9.48 -32.27 -6.35
CA MET A 295 -8.23 -31.55 -6.16
C MET A 295 -7.19 -31.85 -7.25
N ILE A 296 -6.44 -30.82 -7.67
CA ILE A 296 -5.28 -31.02 -8.53
C ILE A 296 -4.15 -31.62 -7.67
N PRO A 297 -3.37 -32.60 -8.18
CA PRO A 297 -2.22 -33.10 -7.46
C PRO A 297 -1.20 -31.99 -7.16
N THR A 298 -0.77 -31.88 -5.90
CA THR A 298 0.28 -30.93 -5.52
C THR A 298 1.60 -31.27 -6.22
N PRO A 299 2.26 -30.30 -6.89
CA PRO A 299 3.58 -30.53 -7.48
C PRO A 299 4.60 -30.98 -6.44
N THR A 300 5.45 -31.95 -6.79
CA THR A 300 6.53 -32.39 -5.90
C THR A 300 7.63 -31.34 -5.81
N ALA A 301 8.37 -31.28 -4.70
CA ALA A 301 9.53 -30.39 -4.57
C ALA A 301 10.54 -30.61 -5.71
N SER A 302 10.78 -31.87 -6.12
CA SER A 302 11.64 -32.19 -7.26
C SER A 302 11.12 -31.64 -8.59
N ALA A 303 9.80 -31.58 -8.79
CA ALA A 303 9.22 -30.96 -9.99
C ALA A 303 9.50 -29.45 -10.00
N LEU A 304 9.29 -28.77 -8.88
CA LEU A 304 9.62 -27.35 -8.75
C LEU A 304 11.13 -27.09 -8.85
N ASP A 305 11.98 -28.01 -8.38
CA ASP A 305 13.44 -27.84 -8.47
C ASP A 305 13.98 -28.07 -9.90
N LYS A 306 13.24 -28.78 -10.77
CA LYS A 306 13.58 -28.95 -12.19
C LYS A 306 13.38 -27.68 -13.01
N LEU A 307 12.39 -26.85 -12.63
CA LEU A 307 12.21 -25.51 -13.17
C LEU A 307 13.35 -24.63 -12.64
N ASN A 308 14.44 -24.55 -13.38
CA ASN A 308 15.55 -23.68 -13.03
C ASN A 308 15.20 -22.22 -13.36
N ASP A 309 15.94 -21.29 -12.76
CA ASP A 309 15.70 -19.86 -13.01
C ASP A 309 16.05 -19.44 -14.45
N GLU A 310 16.60 -20.32 -15.28
CA GLU A 310 16.87 -20.13 -16.72
C GLU A 310 15.75 -20.69 -17.62
N ASP A 311 14.72 -21.33 -17.04
CA ASP A 311 13.60 -21.88 -17.80
C ASP A 311 12.88 -20.77 -18.55
N TYR A 312 12.82 -20.92 -19.87
CA TYR A 312 12.34 -19.88 -20.77
C TYR A 312 10.87 -19.53 -20.50
N THR A 313 10.04 -20.55 -20.30
CA THR A 313 8.60 -20.38 -20.09
C THR A 313 8.30 -19.73 -18.74
N LEU A 314 8.99 -20.17 -17.67
CA LEU A 314 8.91 -19.54 -16.37
C LEU A 314 9.32 -18.06 -16.43
N ARG A 315 10.47 -17.75 -17.05
CA ARG A 315 10.95 -16.36 -17.19
C ARG A 315 9.99 -15.49 -17.96
N THR A 316 9.42 -16.02 -19.04
CA THR A 316 8.43 -15.30 -19.86
C THR A 316 7.18 -15.01 -19.03
N THR A 317 6.68 -15.99 -18.28
CA THR A 317 5.54 -15.79 -17.37
C THR A 317 5.85 -14.78 -16.26
N GLU A 318 7.02 -14.84 -15.62
CA GLU A 318 7.44 -13.87 -14.60
C GLU A 318 7.58 -12.46 -15.17
N TYR A 319 8.09 -12.36 -16.41
CA TYR A 319 8.22 -11.11 -17.14
C TYR A 319 6.89 -10.59 -17.70
N MET A 320 5.81 -11.37 -17.76
CA MET A 320 4.48 -10.88 -18.16
C MET A 320 3.57 -10.63 -16.96
N CYS A 321 3.63 -11.50 -15.96
CA CYS A 321 2.69 -11.50 -14.84
C CYS A 321 3.29 -10.94 -13.55
N GLY A 322 4.62 -10.85 -13.45
CA GLY A 322 5.32 -10.44 -12.23
C GLY A 322 5.91 -11.60 -11.45
N HIS A 323 6.86 -11.27 -10.58
CA HIS A 323 7.62 -12.20 -9.76
C HIS A 323 7.34 -11.91 -8.28
N PRO A 324 6.75 -12.85 -7.51
CA PRO A 324 6.67 -12.77 -6.06
C PRO A 324 8.07 -12.63 -5.45
N ILE A 325 8.22 -11.77 -4.45
CA ILE A 325 9.47 -11.66 -3.67
C ILE A 325 9.34 -12.43 -2.35
N ASP A 326 10.47 -12.72 -1.71
CA ASP A 326 10.47 -13.44 -0.44
C ASP A 326 9.66 -12.71 0.64
N ILE A 327 8.81 -13.45 1.34
CA ILE A 327 7.93 -12.92 2.40
C ILE A 327 8.45 -13.47 3.74
N PRO A 328 8.91 -12.62 4.68
CA PRO A 328 9.30 -13.08 6.01
C PRO A 328 8.15 -13.81 6.71
N TRP A 329 8.43 -14.99 7.23
CA TRP A 329 7.41 -15.81 7.88
C TRP A 329 7.25 -15.40 9.35
N LEU A 330 6.01 -15.15 9.77
CA LEU A 330 5.69 -14.78 11.16
C LEU A 330 5.32 -15.98 12.06
N GLY A 331 5.39 -17.21 11.53
CA GLY A 331 5.27 -18.43 12.34
C GLY A 331 3.84 -18.87 12.67
N ALA A 332 2.81 -18.34 11.99
CA ALA A 332 1.45 -18.86 12.16
C ALA A 332 1.36 -20.30 11.60
N PRO A 333 0.56 -21.18 12.22
CA PRO A 333 0.42 -22.56 11.75
C PRO A 333 -0.35 -22.60 10.44
N HIS A 334 0.16 -23.32 9.44
CA HIS A 334 -0.55 -23.61 8.19
C HIS A 334 -0.84 -25.10 8.05
N ASP A 335 0.18 -25.95 8.24
CA ASP A 335 0.09 -27.40 8.16
C ASP A 335 -0.77 -27.99 9.30
N GLY A 336 -1.22 -29.25 9.14
CA GLY A 336 -2.00 -29.96 10.16
C GLY A 336 -3.48 -29.55 10.27
N HIS A 337 -3.95 -28.61 9.45
CA HIS A 337 -5.33 -28.12 9.44
C HIS A 337 -6.10 -28.58 8.18
N PRO A 338 -7.44 -28.59 8.20
CA PRO A 338 -8.23 -28.91 7.00
C PRO A 338 -8.01 -27.91 5.85
N PHE A 339 -8.18 -28.40 4.62
CA PHE A 339 -8.14 -27.57 3.42
C PHE A 339 -9.31 -26.57 3.39
N SER A 340 -9.12 -25.40 2.78
CA SER A 340 -10.12 -24.33 2.73
C SER A 340 -10.12 -23.67 1.36
N LEU A 341 -11.30 -23.46 0.78
CA LEU A 341 -11.48 -22.82 -0.53
C LEU A 341 -11.71 -21.30 -0.44
N ASP A 342 -11.76 -20.74 0.77
CA ASP A 342 -11.95 -19.33 1.01
C ASP A 342 -11.16 -18.87 2.24
N LEU A 343 -10.87 -17.57 2.29
CA LEU A 343 -10.06 -16.95 3.34
C LEU A 343 -10.73 -17.01 4.72
N HIS A 344 -12.05 -16.87 4.76
CA HIS A 344 -12.79 -16.84 6.02
C HIS A 344 -12.68 -18.19 6.74
N ARG A 345 -12.93 -19.30 6.05
CA ARG A 345 -12.78 -20.66 6.56
C ARG A 345 -11.33 -20.96 6.93
N TYR A 346 -10.37 -20.54 6.11
CA TYR A 346 -8.94 -20.74 6.36
C TYR A 346 -8.55 -20.16 7.73
N VAL A 347 -8.94 -18.91 7.98
CA VAL A 347 -8.66 -18.17 9.21
C VAL A 347 -9.40 -18.81 10.38
N LYS A 348 -10.71 -19.08 10.25
CA LYS A 348 -11.54 -19.64 11.34
C LYS A 348 -10.98 -20.96 11.87
N LEU A 349 -10.50 -21.84 10.99
CA LEU A 349 -9.95 -23.14 11.38
C LEU A 349 -8.59 -23.06 12.08
N ARG A 350 -7.82 -21.99 11.83
CA ARG A 350 -6.43 -21.83 12.31
C ARG A 350 -6.28 -20.84 13.45
N ARG A 351 -7.30 -20.02 13.71
CA ARG A 351 -7.29 -19.06 14.81
C ARG A 351 -7.52 -19.76 16.15
N GLN A 352 -6.66 -19.48 17.11
CA GLN A 352 -6.77 -20.01 18.46
C GLN A 352 -7.76 -19.19 19.29
N ALA A 353 -8.36 -19.81 20.31
CA ALA A 353 -9.32 -19.14 21.20
C ALA A 353 -8.69 -17.99 22.02
N LEU A 354 -7.39 -18.06 22.32
CA LEU A 354 -6.63 -17.05 23.07
C LEU A 354 -5.54 -16.39 22.22
N SER A 355 -5.90 -15.97 21.00
CA SER A 355 -4.98 -15.35 20.05
C SER A 355 -4.50 -13.96 20.50
N THR A 356 -3.18 -13.78 20.54
CA THR A 356 -2.54 -12.47 20.70
C THR A 356 -2.65 -11.63 19.42
N LEU A 357 -2.45 -10.31 19.53
CA LEU A 357 -2.45 -9.42 18.36
C LEU A 357 -1.33 -9.77 17.34
N ARG A 358 -0.22 -10.35 17.81
CA ARG A 358 0.87 -10.81 16.94
C ARG A 358 0.52 -12.09 16.18
N GLU A 359 -0.14 -13.04 16.83
CA GLU A 359 -0.64 -14.26 16.19
C GLU A 359 -1.72 -13.94 15.17
N ASP A 360 -2.60 -12.97 15.47
CA ASP A 360 -3.59 -12.45 14.53
C ASP A 360 -2.93 -11.83 13.28
N ALA A 361 -1.86 -11.06 13.43
CA ALA A 361 -1.09 -10.54 12.29
C ALA A 361 -0.35 -11.63 11.50
N ALA A 362 0.20 -12.65 12.19
CA ALA A 362 0.83 -13.79 11.55
C ALA A 362 -0.20 -14.63 10.76
N LEU A 363 -1.40 -14.82 11.31
CA LEU A 363 -2.50 -15.53 10.65
C LEU A 363 -3.02 -14.77 9.44
N TRP A 364 -3.12 -13.43 9.53
CA TRP A 364 -3.43 -12.57 8.39
C TRP A 364 -2.45 -12.77 7.24
N LEU A 365 -1.15 -12.79 7.56
CA LEU A 365 -0.09 -13.02 6.58
C LEU A 365 -0.21 -14.41 5.93
N ASN A 366 -0.45 -15.45 6.72
CA ASN A 366 -0.65 -16.81 6.22
C ASN A 366 -1.92 -16.94 5.36
N ALA A 367 -3.01 -16.28 5.75
CA ALA A 367 -4.24 -16.26 4.96
C ALA A 367 -4.01 -15.64 3.58
N LEU A 368 -3.27 -14.53 3.50
CA LEU A 368 -2.96 -13.86 2.24
C LEU A 368 -1.72 -14.42 1.51
N THR A 369 -1.17 -15.52 1.98
CA THR A 369 -0.14 -16.29 1.30
C THR A 369 -0.64 -17.71 1.06
N PHE A 370 -0.45 -18.63 2.00
CA PHE A 370 -0.91 -20.00 1.89
C PHE A 370 -2.42 -20.11 1.64
N GLY A 371 -3.26 -19.40 2.40
CA GLY A 371 -4.71 -19.51 2.28
C GLY A 371 -5.25 -19.13 0.91
N ILE A 372 -4.87 -17.95 0.41
CA ILE A 372 -5.27 -17.49 -0.93
C ILE A 372 -4.67 -18.36 -2.03
N LEU A 373 -3.42 -18.82 -1.87
CA LEU A 373 -2.77 -19.69 -2.86
C LEU A 373 -3.47 -21.04 -2.94
N GLU A 374 -3.75 -21.70 -1.82
CA GLU A 374 -4.51 -22.95 -1.79
C GLU A 374 -5.89 -22.79 -2.43
N ALA A 375 -6.61 -21.71 -2.06
CA ALA A 375 -7.93 -21.41 -2.58
C ALA A 375 -7.94 -21.15 -4.09
N VAL A 376 -6.96 -20.40 -4.62
CA VAL A 376 -6.84 -20.04 -6.05
C VAL A 376 -6.32 -21.20 -6.89
N LEU A 377 -5.26 -21.86 -6.42
CA LEU A 377 -4.59 -22.93 -7.16
C LEU A 377 -5.37 -24.25 -7.09
N GLY A 378 -6.21 -24.44 -6.06
CA GLY A 378 -6.97 -25.69 -5.86
C GLY A 378 -6.08 -26.87 -5.49
N ILE A 379 -4.93 -26.60 -4.87
CA ILE A 379 -3.95 -27.59 -4.40
C ILE A 379 -3.64 -27.34 -2.93
N ARG A 380 -3.29 -28.40 -2.20
CA ARG A 380 -2.74 -28.30 -0.85
C ARG A 380 -1.26 -27.92 -0.94
N ILE A 381 -0.80 -26.95 -0.15
CA ILE A 381 0.57 -26.42 -0.23
C ILE A 381 1.30 -26.67 1.09
N PRO A 382 2.07 -27.76 1.23
CA PRO A 382 2.85 -27.98 2.44
C PRO A 382 3.81 -26.82 2.73
N GLU A 383 3.98 -26.45 4.00
CA GLU A 383 4.90 -25.38 4.40
C GLU A 383 6.32 -25.62 3.83
N ALA A 384 6.82 -26.86 3.93
CA ALA A 384 8.14 -27.26 3.42
C ALA A 384 8.31 -27.12 1.90
N LEU A 385 7.21 -26.98 1.14
CA LEU A 385 7.28 -26.74 -0.29
C LEU A 385 7.73 -25.32 -0.61
N THR A 386 7.41 -24.33 0.23
CA THR A 386 7.66 -22.90 -0.05
C THR A 386 8.56 -22.21 0.96
N LEU A 387 8.60 -22.68 2.22
CA LEU A 387 9.46 -22.12 3.25
C LEU A 387 10.94 -22.45 3.00
N CYS A 388 11.80 -21.45 3.12
CA CYS A 388 13.25 -21.60 3.08
C CYS A 388 13.94 -20.65 4.06
N LYS A 389 15.23 -20.89 4.34
CA LYS A 389 16.04 -19.99 5.16
C LYS A 389 16.72 -18.94 4.28
N ARG A 390 16.56 -17.67 4.63
CA ARG A 390 17.18 -16.54 3.94
C ARG A 390 18.69 -16.52 4.23
N GLY A 391 19.50 -16.54 3.18
CA GLY A 391 20.93 -16.90 3.26
C GLY A 391 21.85 -15.95 4.05
N HIS A 392 21.41 -14.76 4.45
CA HIS A 392 22.26 -13.76 5.12
C HIS A 392 21.94 -13.56 6.62
N ASP A 393 20.69 -13.77 7.04
CA ASP A 393 20.21 -13.62 8.42
C ASP A 393 19.62 -14.91 9.01
N GLY A 394 19.46 -15.96 8.19
CA GLY A 394 18.97 -17.27 8.60
C GLY A 394 17.48 -17.32 8.94
N LYS A 395 16.73 -16.23 8.72
CA LYS A 395 15.29 -16.15 9.00
C LYS A 395 14.51 -17.00 7.99
N GLU A 396 13.41 -17.58 8.45
CA GLU A 396 12.50 -18.32 7.58
C GLU A 396 11.64 -17.35 6.76
N VAL A 397 11.54 -17.65 5.46
CA VAL A 397 10.77 -16.87 4.50
C VAL A 397 9.95 -17.81 3.63
N ILE A 398 8.79 -17.35 3.20
CA ILE A 398 8.04 -17.95 2.09
C ILE A 398 8.76 -17.51 0.80
N SER A 399 9.35 -18.47 0.09
CA SER A 399 10.22 -18.20 -1.05
C SER A 399 9.45 -17.69 -2.26
N GLY A 400 9.75 -16.46 -2.70
CA GLY A 400 9.14 -15.87 -3.89
C GLY A 400 9.42 -16.68 -5.16
N ALA A 401 10.64 -17.22 -5.29
CA ALA A 401 11.02 -18.09 -6.40
C ALA A 401 10.19 -19.38 -6.45
N ARG A 402 9.94 -20.03 -5.30
CA ARG A 402 9.09 -21.23 -5.25
C ARG A 402 7.63 -20.91 -5.51
N LEU A 403 7.13 -19.77 -5.02
CA LEU A 403 5.79 -19.28 -5.36
C LEU A 403 5.63 -19.07 -6.87
N SER A 404 6.61 -18.44 -7.53
CA SER A 404 6.65 -18.27 -8.99
C SER A 404 6.49 -19.58 -9.74
N ARG A 405 7.28 -20.60 -9.37
CA ARG A 405 7.26 -21.92 -10.01
C ARG A 405 5.94 -22.64 -9.79
N LEU A 406 5.38 -22.54 -8.59
CA LEU A 406 4.06 -23.11 -8.25
C LEU A 406 2.94 -22.47 -9.11
N MET A 407 2.96 -21.15 -9.24
CA MET A 407 2.00 -20.42 -10.06
C MET A 407 2.16 -20.73 -11.55
N HIS A 408 3.39 -20.93 -12.02
CA HIS A 408 3.67 -21.32 -13.41
C HIS A 408 3.07 -22.71 -13.73
N GLU A 409 3.34 -23.70 -12.88
CA GLU A 409 2.76 -25.05 -13.01
C GLU A 409 1.23 -25.00 -13.04
N TRP A 410 0.61 -24.23 -12.14
CA TRP A 410 -0.84 -24.05 -12.13
C TRP A 410 -1.39 -23.41 -13.40
N GLN A 411 -0.67 -22.43 -13.96
CA GLN A 411 -1.08 -21.77 -15.19
C GLN A 411 -1.11 -22.78 -16.36
N VAL A 412 -0.07 -23.60 -16.49
CA VAL A 412 0.00 -24.66 -17.51
C VAL A 412 -1.17 -25.64 -17.36
N HIS A 413 -1.41 -26.16 -16.16
CA HIS A 413 -2.52 -27.08 -15.90
C HIS A 413 -3.90 -26.46 -16.15
N SER A 414 -4.04 -25.15 -15.87
CA SER A 414 -5.31 -24.44 -16.08
C SER A 414 -5.63 -24.26 -17.57
N GLN A 415 -4.62 -24.07 -18.41
CA GLN A 415 -4.76 -24.02 -19.87
C GLN A 415 -5.17 -25.38 -20.43
N GLU A 416 -4.54 -26.47 -19.98
CA GLU A 416 -4.94 -27.82 -20.39
C GLU A 416 -6.41 -28.13 -20.03
N ARG A 417 -6.87 -27.67 -18.86
CA ARG A 417 -8.29 -27.82 -18.46
C ARG A 417 -9.25 -26.97 -19.31
N GLN A 418 -8.83 -25.80 -19.78
CA GLN A 418 -9.63 -24.95 -20.67
C GLN A 418 -9.99 -25.69 -21.96
N GLU A 419 -9.03 -26.44 -22.51
CA GLU A 419 -9.21 -27.24 -23.73
C GLU A 419 -10.16 -28.43 -23.51
N LEU A 420 -10.22 -28.97 -22.28
CA LEU A 420 -11.05 -30.11 -21.91
C LEU A 420 -12.50 -29.74 -21.57
N ASP A 421 -12.72 -28.71 -20.73
CA ASP A 421 -14.05 -28.25 -20.30
C ASP A 421 -14.11 -26.74 -20.10
N ARG A 422 -14.56 -26.04 -21.14
CA ARG A 422 -14.71 -24.58 -21.14
C ARG A 422 -15.70 -24.06 -20.10
N THR A 423 -16.77 -24.81 -19.79
CA THR A 423 -17.82 -24.32 -18.88
C THR A 423 -17.32 -24.33 -17.45
N ALA A 424 -16.72 -25.44 -17.02
CA ALA A 424 -16.08 -25.54 -15.70
C ALA A 424 -14.93 -24.51 -15.56
N HIS A 425 -14.15 -24.31 -16.63
CA HIS A 425 -13.08 -23.32 -16.66
C HIS A 425 -13.58 -21.89 -16.41
N VAL A 426 -14.67 -21.45 -17.06
CA VAL A 426 -15.26 -20.11 -16.84
C VAL A 426 -15.84 -19.97 -15.42
N HIS A 427 -16.51 -21.01 -14.90
CA HIS A 427 -17.01 -20.98 -13.52
C HIS A 427 -15.89 -20.83 -12.51
N ARG A 428 -14.79 -21.57 -12.70
CA ARG A 428 -13.59 -21.45 -11.87
C ARG A 428 -12.97 -20.06 -11.94
N GLY A 429 -12.90 -19.46 -13.13
CA GLY A 429 -12.39 -18.10 -13.28
C GLY A 429 -13.19 -17.06 -12.49
N ARG A 430 -14.53 -17.15 -12.47
CA ARG A 430 -15.37 -16.25 -11.66
C ARG A 430 -15.19 -16.45 -10.15
N GLU A 431 -14.90 -17.67 -9.72
CA GLU A 431 -14.58 -17.96 -8.32
C GLU A 431 -13.22 -17.36 -7.93
N VAL A 432 -12.19 -17.59 -8.75
CA VAL A 432 -10.85 -17.03 -8.53
C VAL A 432 -10.86 -15.50 -8.51
N ALA A 433 -11.60 -14.85 -9.42
CA ALA A 433 -11.76 -13.40 -9.42
C ALA A 433 -12.35 -12.87 -8.09
N ARG A 434 -13.37 -13.55 -7.55
CA ARG A 434 -13.95 -13.21 -6.24
C ARG A 434 -12.95 -13.39 -5.10
N LEU A 435 -12.25 -14.52 -5.05
CA LEU A 435 -11.25 -14.80 -4.02
C LEU A 435 -10.12 -13.77 -4.01
N LEU A 436 -9.61 -13.40 -5.19
CA LEU A 436 -8.58 -12.38 -5.32
C LEU A 436 -9.10 -10.99 -4.94
N ASN A 437 -10.35 -10.66 -5.27
CA ASN A 437 -10.97 -9.42 -4.82
C ASN A 437 -11.10 -9.37 -3.29
N ASP A 438 -11.49 -10.47 -2.64
CA ASP A 438 -11.57 -10.56 -1.17
C ASP A 438 -10.18 -10.41 -0.52
N ALA A 439 -9.15 -10.99 -1.13
CA ALA A 439 -7.76 -10.80 -0.68
C ALA A 439 -7.33 -9.33 -0.80
N LEU A 440 -7.65 -8.65 -1.90
CA LEU A 440 -7.34 -7.22 -2.07
C LEU A 440 -8.13 -6.33 -1.11
N LEU A 441 -9.38 -6.68 -0.79
CA LEU A 441 -10.17 -6.00 0.24
C LEU A 441 -9.56 -6.17 1.64
N ALA A 442 -8.92 -7.30 1.93
CA ALA A 442 -8.16 -7.48 3.17
C ALA A 442 -6.92 -6.57 3.23
N ILE A 443 -6.23 -6.33 2.09
CA ILE A 443 -5.11 -5.37 2.03
C ILE A 443 -5.56 -3.95 2.42
N ASP A 444 -6.80 -3.57 2.10
CA ASP A 444 -7.34 -2.25 2.42
C ASP A 444 -7.47 -2.00 3.95
N GLU A 445 -7.40 -3.05 4.79
CA GLU A 445 -7.36 -2.89 6.26
C GLU A 445 -6.13 -2.12 6.75
N VAL A 446 -5.00 -2.29 6.09
CA VAL A 446 -3.71 -1.66 6.44
C VAL A 446 -3.76 -0.14 6.30
N GLN A 447 -4.77 0.39 5.59
CA GLN A 447 -4.96 1.84 5.42
C GLN A 447 -5.51 2.51 6.68
N PHE A 448 -6.23 1.76 7.51
CA PHE A 448 -6.89 2.29 8.69
C PHE A 448 -6.05 1.96 9.92
N TYR A 449 -5.42 2.99 10.50
CA TYR A 449 -4.52 2.84 11.66
C TYR A 449 -5.07 1.95 12.79
N TYR A 450 -6.39 1.96 13.02
CA TYR A 450 -7.06 1.16 14.04
C TYR A 450 -7.40 -0.27 13.60
N ALA A 451 -7.51 -0.54 12.29
CA ALA A 451 -7.78 -1.87 11.74
C ALA A 451 -6.51 -2.61 11.28
N ASP A 452 -5.41 -1.88 11.06
CA ASP A 452 -4.15 -2.42 10.58
C ASP A 452 -3.64 -3.54 11.52
N PRO A 453 -3.61 -4.80 11.06
CA PRO A 453 -3.21 -5.92 11.91
C PRO A 453 -1.76 -5.80 12.41
N PHE A 454 -0.88 -5.16 11.63
CA PHE A 454 0.53 -5.04 12.00
C PHE A 454 0.75 -3.93 13.03
N THR A 455 0.11 -2.78 12.86
CA THR A 455 0.12 -1.72 13.88
C THR A 455 -0.48 -2.22 15.19
N ARG A 456 -1.58 -2.99 15.13
CA ARG A 456 -2.18 -3.67 16.30
C ARG A 456 -1.22 -4.67 16.95
N ALA A 457 -0.37 -5.34 16.17
CA ALA A 457 0.68 -6.22 16.67
C ALA A 457 1.92 -5.50 17.24
N GLY A 458 1.95 -4.15 17.19
CA GLY A 458 3.08 -3.32 17.61
C GLY A 458 4.21 -3.24 16.57
N ILE A 459 3.93 -3.55 15.31
CA ILE A 459 4.87 -3.41 14.19
C ILE A 459 4.66 -2.02 13.55
N PRO A 460 5.71 -1.21 13.38
CA PRO A 460 5.57 0.12 12.77
C PRO A 460 4.98 0.04 11.34
N PRO A 461 4.04 0.92 10.96
CA PRO A 461 3.33 0.85 9.68
C PRO A 461 4.26 0.77 8.46
N ASN A 462 5.28 1.62 8.38
CA ASN A 462 6.21 1.62 7.25
C ASN A 462 7.00 0.30 7.17
N HIS A 463 7.42 -0.23 8.32
CA HIS A 463 8.11 -1.52 8.38
C HIS A 463 7.18 -2.66 7.97
N ALA A 464 5.92 -2.62 8.41
CA ALA A 464 4.91 -3.60 8.05
C ALA A 464 4.64 -3.63 6.53
N ILE A 465 4.48 -2.44 5.94
CA ILE A 465 4.24 -2.27 4.51
C ILE A 465 5.41 -2.84 3.71
N GLU A 466 6.63 -2.49 4.09
CA GLU A 466 7.84 -2.85 3.35
C GLU A 466 8.26 -4.31 3.48
N GLU A 467 8.08 -4.93 4.65
CA GLU A 467 8.53 -6.31 4.91
C GLU A 467 7.46 -7.36 4.66
N TYR A 468 6.17 -7.04 4.84
CA TYR A 468 5.10 -8.06 4.83
C TYR A 468 4.03 -7.76 3.79
N VAL A 469 3.39 -6.59 3.88
CA VAL A 469 2.19 -6.27 3.06
C VAL A 469 2.57 -6.12 1.59
N GLY A 470 3.64 -5.41 1.28
CA GLY A 470 4.08 -5.23 -0.09
C GLY A 470 4.50 -6.53 -0.77
N PRO A 471 5.36 -7.38 -0.18
CA PRO A 471 5.64 -8.72 -0.71
C PRO A 471 4.39 -9.58 -0.99
N VAL A 472 3.38 -9.51 -0.11
CA VAL A 472 2.06 -10.11 -0.35
C VAL A 472 1.36 -9.49 -1.56
N VAL A 473 1.34 -8.16 -1.66
CA VAL A 473 0.77 -7.45 -2.82
C VAL A 473 1.44 -7.89 -4.13
N PHE A 474 2.77 -8.08 -4.16
CA PHE A 474 3.46 -8.59 -5.34
C PHE A 474 2.96 -9.98 -5.76
N THR A 475 2.70 -10.83 -4.77
CA THR A 475 2.15 -12.19 -4.98
C THR A 475 0.73 -12.13 -5.51
N LEU A 476 -0.13 -11.30 -4.92
CA LEU A 476 -1.54 -11.13 -5.32
C LEU A 476 -1.67 -10.52 -6.72
N LEU A 477 -0.90 -9.48 -7.03
CA LEU A 477 -0.91 -8.86 -8.35
C LEU A 477 -0.39 -9.82 -9.43
N ALA A 478 0.57 -10.70 -9.10
CA ALA A 478 1.03 -11.72 -10.01
C ALA A 478 -0.06 -12.78 -10.29
N LEU A 479 -0.86 -13.16 -9.29
CA LEU A 479 -2.03 -14.00 -9.47
C LEU A 479 -3.15 -13.30 -10.27
N CYS A 480 -3.44 -12.04 -9.99
CA CYS A 480 -4.45 -11.25 -10.72
C CYS A 480 -4.08 -11.14 -12.20
N THR A 481 -2.82 -10.86 -12.49
CA THR A 481 -2.34 -10.73 -13.88
C THR A 481 -2.39 -12.06 -14.61
N ARG A 482 -1.93 -13.17 -13.98
CA ARG A 482 -2.08 -14.52 -14.56
C ARG A 482 -3.54 -14.90 -14.79
N GLY A 483 -4.42 -14.59 -13.83
CA GLY A 483 -5.85 -14.82 -13.95
C GLY A 483 -6.49 -14.03 -15.08
N GLY A 484 -6.15 -12.75 -15.23
CA GLY A 484 -6.60 -11.93 -16.35
C GLY A 484 -6.19 -12.48 -17.72
N PHE A 485 -5.02 -13.12 -17.81
CA PHE A 485 -4.60 -13.80 -19.04
C PHE A 485 -5.28 -15.15 -19.27
N LEU A 486 -5.55 -15.93 -18.21
CA LEU A 486 -6.24 -17.21 -18.32
C LEU A 486 -7.73 -17.03 -18.66
N TRP A 487 -8.34 -15.93 -18.18
CA TRP A 487 -9.78 -15.68 -18.23
C TRP A 487 -10.11 -14.32 -18.84
N VAL A 488 -9.55 -14.02 -20.01
CA VAL A 488 -9.73 -12.74 -20.73
C VAL A 488 -11.22 -12.42 -20.94
N GLU A 489 -12.06 -13.44 -21.17
CA GLU A 489 -13.50 -13.27 -21.37
C GLU A 489 -14.31 -12.93 -20.09
N ILE A 490 -13.70 -12.99 -18.91
CA ILE A 490 -14.37 -12.75 -17.63
C ILE A 490 -14.27 -11.27 -17.25
N PRO A 491 -15.39 -10.50 -17.29
CA PRO A 491 -15.37 -9.06 -17.03
C PRO A 491 -14.89 -8.70 -15.62
N GLU A 492 -15.08 -9.59 -14.64
CA GLU A 492 -14.68 -9.40 -13.25
C GLU A 492 -13.16 -9.18 -13.12
N PHE A 493 -12.34 -9.93 -13.86
CA PHE A 493 -10.89 -9.70 -13.91
C PHE A 493 -10.54 -8.36 -14.56
N ASN A 494 -11.21 -7.99 -15.66
CA ASN A 494 -10.98 -6.71 -16.33
C ASN A 494 -11.40 -5.52 -15.45
N ALA A 495 -12.52 -5.64 -14.72
CA ALA A 495 -12.99 -4.63 -13.79
C ALA A 495 -12.08 -4.52 -12.55
N GLN A 496 -11.58 -5.64 -12.04
CA GLN A 496 -10.60 -5.69 -10.96
C GLN A 496 -9.29 -5.00 -11.39
N MET A 497 -8.76 -5.33 -12.56
CA MET A 497 -7.58 -4.69 -13.16
C MET A 497 -7.77 -3.19 -13.40
N ALA A 498 -8.94 -2.75 -13.88
CA ALA A 498 -9.23 -1.33 -14.06
C ALA A 498 -9.29 -0.57 -12.72
N ARG A 499 -9.82 -1.20 -11.66
CA ARG A 499 -9.87 -0.66 -10.30
C ARG A 499 -8.49 -0.63 -9.62
N HIS A 500 -7.49 -1.34 -10.15
CA HIS A 500 -6.12 -1.36 -9.59
C HIS A 500 -5.45 0.00 -9.59
N SER A 501 -5.54 0.71 -10.70
CA SER A 501 -4.89 2.00 -10.94
C SER A 501 -5.20 3.13 -9.94
N GLY A 502 -6.19 2.97 -9.07
CA GLY A 502 -6.61 3.98 -8.07
C GLY A 502 -6.45 3.59 -6.59
N ARG A 503 -5.99 2.37 -6.27
CA ARG A 503 -5.91 1.88 -4.88
C ARG A 503 -4.49 1.88 -4.31
N LEU A 504 -4.39 1.91 -2.97
CA LEU A 504 -3.14 2.09 -2.21
C LEU A 504 -2.13 0.93 -2.30
N TYR A 505 -2.52 -0.25 -2.80
CA TYR A 505 -1.53 -1.32 -3.03
C TYR A 505 -0.49 -0.97 -4.09
N HIS A 506 -0.75 -0.04 -5.02
CA HIS A 506 0.31 0.51 -5.87
C HIS A 506 1.38 1.22 -5.03
N THR A 507 0.96 2.02 -4.04
CA THR A 507 1.88 2.69 -3.11
C THR A 507 2.66 1.68 -2.28
N PHE A 508 2.01 0.62 -1.77
CA PHE A 508 2.69 -0.43 -0.99
C PHE A 508 3.71 -1.22 -1.82
N ALA A 509 3.33 -1.59 -3.05
CA ALA A 509 4.23 -2.24 -4.00
C ALA A 509 5.41 -1.32 -4.36
N GLU A 510 5.18 -0.03 -4.57
CA GLU A 510 6.22 0.97 -4.79
C GLU A 510 7.21 1.06 -3.62
N MET A 511 6.72 1.24 -2.39
CA MET A 511 7.56 1.34 -1.19
C MET A 511 8.45 0.10 -1.02
N THR A 512 7.87 -1.07 -1.27
CA THR A 512 8.59 -2.35 -1.21
C THR A 512 9.59 -2.48 -2.33
N CYS A 513 9.24 -2.08 -3.55
CA CYS A 513 10.18 -2.01 -4.66
C CYS A 513 11.35 -1.08 -4.34
N GLN A 514 11.08 0.09 -3.76
CA GLN A 514 12.11 1.05 -3.36
C GLN A 514 13.08 0.43 -2.35
N LYS A 515 12.57 -0.25 -1.32
CA LYS A 515 13.39 -0.98 -0.37
C LYS A 515 14.20 -2.10 -1.04
N TYR A 516 13.55 -2.95 -1.83
CA TYR A 516 14.22 -4.04 -2.54
C TYR A 516 15.34 -3.50 -3.44
N MET A 517 15.06 -2.44 -4.19
CA MET A 517 16.03 -1.68 -4.99
C MET A 517 17.22 -1.20 -4.15
N THR A 518 16.98 -0.61 -2.97
CA THR A 518 18.08 -0.20 -2.07
C THR A 518 18.88 -1.37 -1.50
N SER A 519 18.27 -2.55 -1.36
CA SER A 519 18.95 -3.76 -0.85
C SER A 519 19.75 -4.52 -1.92
N VAL A 520 19.28 -4.50 -3.18
CA VAL A 520 19.92 -5.19 -4.31
C VAL A 520 20.97 -4.32 -5.00
N ALA A 521 20.79 -3.00 -4.98
CA ALA A 521 21.52 -2.14 -5.89
C ALA A 521 21.75 -0.73 -5.34
N PHE A 522 22.78 -0.60 -4.50
CA PHE A 522 23.73 0.51 -4.57
C PHE A 522 25.00 0.14 -3.80
N ILE A 523 26.18 0.25 -4.42
CA ILE A 523 27.42 0.21 -3.64
C ILE A 523 27.57 1.59 -3.02
N ARG A 524 27.36 1.65 -1.70
CA ARG A 524 27.81 2.82 -0.96
C ARG A 524 29.31 2.88 -1.03
N ASN A 525 29.85 3.91 -1.66
CA ASN A 525 31.29 4.13 -1.66
C ASN A 525 31.75 4.56 -0.26
N THR A 526 30.87 5.28 0.46
CA THR A 526 31.08 5.75 1.83
C THR A 526 29.75 5.82 2.60
N PRO A 527 29.74 5.63 3.93
CA PRO A 527 28.50 5.71 4.74
C PRO A 527 27.80 7.08 4.67
N ASP A 528 28.55 8.15 4.42
CA ASP A 528 28.13 9.56 4.44
C ASP A 528 27.84 10.16 3.06
N GLU A 529 27.87 9.36 1.99
CA GLU A 529 27.64 9.85 0.62
C GLU A 529 26.26 10.52 0.43
N HIS A 530 25.27 10.13 1.24
CA HIS A 530 23.92 10.70 1.26
C HIS A 530 23.72 11.77 2.35
N GLN A 531 24.76 12.23 3.05
CA GLN A 531 24.64 13.22 4.15
C GLN A 531 24.01 14.55 3.71
N HIS A 532 24.12 14.89 2.42
CA HIS A 532 23.54 16.10 1.82
C HIS A 532 22.21 15.82 1.09
N CYS A 533 21.70 14.59 1.14
CA CYS A 533 20.40 14.24 0.57
C CYS A 533 19.29 14.54 1.59
N THR A 534 18.07 14.73 1.09
CA THR A 534 16.86 14.81 1.90
C THR A 534 15.96 13.63 1.56
N ASP A 535 14.94 13.37 2.38
CA ASP A 535 13.92 12.36 2.09
C ASP A 535 13.20 12.63 0.75
N GLU A 536 13.20 13.88 0.30
CA GLU A 536 12.54 14.35 -0.92
C GLU A 536 13.49 14.47 -2.13
N SER A 537 14.82 14.43 -1.92
CA SER A 537 15.79 14.64 -3.01
C SER A 537 17.15 13.96 -2.80
N CYS A 538 17.61 13.24 -3.82
CA CYS A 538 18.95 12.65 -3.86
C CYS A 538 19.93 13.61 -4.54
N ASN A 539 20.89 14.14 -3.78
CA ASN A 539 21.93 15.05 -4.27
C ASN A 539 23.24 14.34 -4.64
N LEU A 540 23.31 13.01 -4.55
CA LEU A 540 24.54 12.22 -4.74
C LEU A 540 25.18 12.43 -6.14
N PHE A 541 24.34 12.53 -7.17
CA PHE A 541 24.79 12.71 -8.57
C PHE A 541 24.69 14.16 -9.06
N THR A 542 24.38 15.10 -8.16
CA THR A 542 24.25 16.52 -8.48
C THR A 542 25.62 17.17 -8.45
N ILE A 543 26.02 17.76 -9.58
CA ILE A 543 27.24 18.56 -9.66
C ILE A 543 26.87 20.00 -9.27
N THR A 544 27.28 20.42 -8.07
CA THR A 544 26.96 21.74 -7.51
C THR A 544 27.75 22.86 -8.16
N ASP A 545 29.02 22.61 -8.50
CA ASP A 545 29.88 23.54 -9.22
C ASP A 545 30.41 22.90 -10.50
N THR A 546 29.77 23.21 -11.63
CA THR A 546 30.21 22.74 -12.95
C THR A 546 31.53 23.38 -13.39
N SER A 547 31.92 24.53 -12.82
CA SER A 547 33.17 25.21 -13.19
C SER A 547 34.40 24.59 -12.53
N ALA A 548 34.24 23.99 -11.35
CA ALA A 548 35.28 23.24 -10.63
C ALA A 548 35.38 21.77 -11.05
N TYR A 549 34.49 21.30 -11.94
CA TYR A 549 34.46 19.90 -12.37
C TYR A 549 35.65 19.57 -13.30
N VAL A 550 36.34 18.47 -13.02
CA VAL A 550 37.47 17.97 -13.84
C VAL A 550 37.20 16.54 -14.31
N PRO A 551 37.29 16.24 -15.63
CA PRO A 551 37.19 14.89 -16.15
C PRO A 551 38.20 13.93 -15.51
N ARG A 552 37.77 12.70 -15.22
CA ARG A 552 38.62 11.66 -14.65
C ARG A 552 39.30 10.86 -15.75
N HIS A 553 40.52 10.44 -15.49
CA HIS A 553 41.19 9.42 -16.30
C HIS A 553 40.57 8.03 -16.06
N THR A 554 40.85 7.07 -16.95
CA THR A 554 40.42 5.67 -16.79
C THR A 554 41.11 4.97 -15.61
N SER A 555 42.29 5.46 -15.23
CA SER A 555 43.07 5.02 -14.07
C SER A 555 43.61 6.24 -13.34
N THR A 556 43.67 6.17 -12.01
CA THR A 556 44.27 7.21 -11.16
C THR A 556 45.76 7.42 -11.40
N SER A 557 46.45 6.43 -12.00
CA SER A 557 47.86 6.51 -12.38
C SER A 557 48.14 7.13 -13.76
N CYS A 558 47.10 7.40 -14.56
CA CYS A 558 47.26 7.92 -15.91
C CYS A 558 47.43 9.45 -15.91
N GLN A 559 48.34 9.95 -16.75
CA GLN A 559 48.63 11.39 -16.90
C GLN A 559 48.59 11.83 -18.38
N CYS A 560 47.75 11.18 -19.21
CA CYS A 560 47.67 11.53 -20.62
C CYS A 560 47.15 12.97 -20.84
N GLY A 561 47.52 13.60 -21.94
CA GLY A 561 46.93 14.89 -22.34
C GLY A 561 45.44 14.78 -22.66
N TYR A 562 44.79 15.94 -22.75
CA TYR A 562 43.41 16.06 -23.22
C TYR A 562 43.39 16.06 -24.75
N ILE A 563 42.38 15.42 -25.33
CA ILE A 563 42.12 15.41 -26.77
C ILE A 563 40.87 16.24 -27.00
N VAL A 564 41.04 17.28 -27.82
CA VAL A 564 40.00 18.27 -28.14
C VAL A 564 39.60 18.09 -29.60
N PRO A 565 38.30 18.04 -29.93
CA PRO A 565 37.84 18.02 -31.31
C PRO A 565 38.08 19.37 -32.01
N PRO A 566 38.27 19.40 -33.33
CA PRO A 566 38.35 20.64 -34.12
C PRO A 566 37.14 21.57 -33.91
N PHE A 567 37.30 22.60 -33.07
CA PHE A 567 36.22 23.50 -32.66
C PHE A 567 35.57 24.25 -33.83
N ASP A 568 36.36 24.69 -34.81
CA ASP A 568 35.86 25.39 -36.00
C ASP A 568 34.93 24.49 -36.83
N ALA A 569 35.25 23.19 -36.94
CA ALA A 569 34.42 22.24 -37.66
C ALA A 569 33.08 21.99 -36.94
N ILE A 570 33.10 21.86 -35.60
CA ILE A 570 31.88 21.78 -34.79
C ILE A 570 31.01 23.04 -34.98
N THR A 571 31.64 24.21 -34.91
CA THR A 571 30.97 25.51 -35.06
C THR A 571 30.34 25.66 -36.44
N GLN A 572 31.07 25.28 -37.49
CA GLN A 572 30.57 25.28 -38.86
C GLN A 572 29.31 24.43 -38.94
N LEU A 573 29.36 23.16 -38.53
CA LEU A 573 28.23 22.23 -38.62
C LEU A 573 27.00 22.70 -37.81
N LEU A 574 27.19 23.19 -36.58
CA LEU A 574 26.08 23.70 -35.76
C LEU A 574 25.44 24.98 -36.34
N SER A 575 26.19 25.73 -37.15
CA SER A 575 25.75 26.98 -37.77
C SER A 575 25.27 26.80 -39.22
N GLU A 576 25.25 25.58 -39.74
CA GLU A 576 24.80 25.29 -41.11
C GLU A 576 23.29 25.50 -41.27
N GLY A 577 22.92 26.52 -42.04
CA GLY A 577 21.52 26.88 -42.29
C GLY A 577 20.76 27.24 -41.01
N ASP A 578 19.43 27.24 -41.11
CA ASP A 578 18.57 27.64 -39.97
C ASP A 578 18.46 26.55 -38.90
N HIS A 579 18.74 25.28 -39.25
CA HIS A 579 18.54 24.13 -38.37
C HIS A 579 19.83 23.48 -37.85
N GLY A 580 20.99 23.76 -38.46
CA GLY A 580 22.26 23.11 -38.12
C GLY A 580 22.35 21.64 -38.54
N SER A 581 23.56 21.10 -38.51
CA SER A 581 23.88 19.68 -38.72
C SER A 581 24.44 19.08 -37.44
N VAL A 582 24.10 17.82 -37.14
CA VAL A 582 24.64 17.10 -35.98
C VAL A 582 26.12 16.75 -36.24
N PRO A 583 27.07 17.25 -35.43
CA PRO A 583 28.48 16.90 -35.57
C PRO A 583 28.79 15.57 -34.86
N ILE A 584 29.48 14.65 -35.52
CA ILE A 584 30.00 13.42 -34.90
C ILE A 584 31.52 13.45 -34.93
N VAL A 585 32.15 12.66 -34.06
CA VAL A 585 33.61 12.51 -34.00
C VAL A 585 34.07 11.10 -34.31
N VAL A 586 35.24 10.98 -34.93
CA VAL A 586 35.94 9.71 -35.20
C VAL A 586 37.35 9.81 -34.64
N PHE A 587 37.77 8.81 -33.86
CA PHE A 587 39.13 8.76 -33.30
C PHE A 587 40.06 7.97 -34.21
N ASP A 588 41.14 8.59 -34.69
CA ASP A 588 42.12 7.97 -35.59
C ASP A 588 43.29 7.28 -34.86
N GLY A 589 43.24 7.24 -33.52
CA GLY A 589 44.31 6.75 -32.66
C GLY A 589 45.17 7.86 -32.04
N GLN A 590 45.10 9.09 -32.56
CA GLN A 590 45.81 10.26 -32.01
C GLN A 590 44.91 11.48 -31.82
N ARG A 591 43.97 11.73 -32.74
CA ARG A 591 43.14 12.94 -32.81
C ARG A 591 41.68 12.59 -33.14
N LEU A 592 40.80 13.56 -32.89
CA LEU A 592 39.39 13.49 -33.27
C LEU A 592 39.18 14.21 -34.61
N LEU A 593 38.55 13.52 -35.56
CA LEU A 593 38.03 14.07 -36.80
C LEU A 593 36.54 14.39 -36.62
N VAL A 594 36.06 15.46 -37.23
CA VAL A 594 34.65 15.88 -37.16
C VAL A 594 33.97 15.62 -38.50
N GLU A 595 32.84 14.92 -38.48
CA GLU A 595 32.04 14.59 -39.66
C GLU A 595 30.55 14.91 -39.42
N ARG A 596 29.73 14.90 -40.48
CA ARG A 596 28.27 15.05 -40.35
C ARG A 596 27.65 13.70 -39.99
N ALA A 597 26.70 13.71 -39.06
CA ALA A 597 25.95 12.51 -38.68
C ALA A 597 25.23 11.80 -39.85
N VAL A 598 24.88 12.53 -40.92
CA VAL A 598 24.20 11.98 -42.10
C VAL A 598 25.12 11.17 -43.01
N ASP A 599 26.44 11.38 -42.91
CA ASP A 599 27.42 10.77 -43.82
C ASP A 599 27.94 9.43 -43.30
N ARG A 600 27.73 9.13 -42.01
CA ARG A 600 28.27 7.93 -41.35
C ARG A 600 27.34 7.44 -40.22
N PRO A 601 27.02 6.13 -40.17
CA PRO A 601 26.33 5.55 -39.00
C PRO A 601 27.15 5.76 -37.73
N TYR A 602 26.56 6.20 -36.63
CA TYR A 602 27.31 6.51 -35.41
C TYR A 602 26.61 5.99 -34.16
N VAL A 603 27.38 5.88 -33.08
CA VAL A 603 26.86 5.59 -31.73
C VAL A 603 26.77 6.89 -30.95
N ALA A 604 25.62 7.22 -30.38
CA ALA A 604 25.53 8.30 -29.40
C ALA A 604 25.85 7.73 -28.00
N ILE A 605 26.76 8.36 -27.28
CA ILE A 605 27.18 7.95 -25.94
C ILE A 605 26.39 8.76 -24.92
N SER A 606 25.61 8.05 -24.12
CA SER A 606 24.81 8.57 -23.02
C SER A 606 25.51 8.23 -21.70
N HIS A 607 25.75 9.22 -20.84
CA HIS A 607 26.67 9.02 -19.72
C HIS A 607 26.33 9.87 -18.48
N VAL A 608 26.92 9.49 -17.33
CA VAL A 608 26.78 10.21 -16.07
C VAL A 608 27.98 11.13 -15.85
N TRP A 609 27.74 12.44 -15.76
CA TRP A 609 28.83 13.41 -15.53
C TRP A 609 29.52 13.16 -14.19
N ALA A 610 28.78 12.83 -13.13
CA ALA A 610 29.36 12.54 -11.81
C ALA A 610 30.40 11.39 -11.82
N ASP A 611 30.39 10.53 -12.84
CA ASP A 611 31.35 9.43 -13.00
C ASP A 611 32.70 9.88 -13.61
N GLY A 612 32.87 11.16 -13.94
CA GLY A 612 34.14 11.71 -14.43
C GLY A 612 34.24 11.89 -15.94
N LEU A 613 33.12 11.88 -16.66
CA LEU A 613 33.08 11.94 -18.13
C LEU A 613 32.48 13.24 -18.70
N GLY A 614 32.08 14.21 -17.87
CA GLY A 614 31.49 15.48 -18.32
C GLY A 614 32.55 16.47 -18.82
N SER A 615 32.30 17.18 -19.91
CA SER A 615 33.20 18.24 -20.42
C SER A 615 32.47 19.15 -21.41
N THR A 616 33.21 19.99 -22.14
CA THR A 616 32.73 20.76 -23.29
C THR A 616 33.64 20.57 -24.49
N THR A 617 33.15 20.91 -25.69
CA THR A 617 33.92 20.83 -26.94
C THR A 617 35.30 21.49 -26.83
N GLU A 618 35.40 22.65 -26.17
CA GLU A 618 36.63 23.43 -26.04
C GLU A 618 37.66 22.77 -25.13
N GLN A 619 37.21 22.05 -24.09
CA GLN A 619 38.08 21.41 -23.11
C GLN A 619 38.46 19.98 -23.50
N GLY A 620 37.57 19.27 -24.20
CA GLY A 620 37.79 17.88 -24.61
C GLY A 620 37.84 16.90 -23.45
N LEU A 621 38.39 15.71 -23.67
CA LEU A 621 38.48 14.64 -22.66
C LEU A 621 39.90 14.08 -22.55
N PRO A 622 40.30 13.49 -21.41
CA PRO A 622 41.56 12.77 -21.30
C PRO A 622 41.71 11.72 -22.41
N GLY A 623 42.88 11.66 -23.06
CA GLY A 623 43.10 10.77 -24.19
C GLY A 623 42.85 9.28 -23.89
N CYS A 624 43.06 8.84 -22.65
CA CYS A 624 42.72 7.48 -22.21
C CYS A 624 41.20 7.22 -22.22
N GLN A 625 40.38 8.23 -21.92
CA GLN A 625 38.92 8.11 -22.01
C GLN A 625 38.49 8.09 -23.48
N VAL A 626 39.04 8.98 -24.32
CA VAL A 626 38.73 8.99 -25.76
C VAL A 626 39.05 7.64 -26.42
N ALA A 627 40.23 7.08 -26.14
CA ALA A 627 40.62 5.76 -26.65
C ALA A 627 39.68 4.65 -26.15
N ARG A 628 39.29 4.67 -24.87
CA ARG A 628 38.33 3.72 -24.30
C ARG A 628 36.96 3.84 -24.96
N LEU A 629 36.42 5.04 -25.09
CA LEU A 629 35.11 5.29 -25.70
C LEU A 629 35.10 4.84 -27.16
N ALA A 630 36.14 5.15 -27.93
CA ALA A 630 36.30 4.69 -29.30
C ALA A 630 36.32 3.16 -29.39
N ALA A 631 37.03 2.47 -28.49
CA ALA A 631 37.05 1.00 -28.44
C ALA A 631 35.66 0.41 -28.13
N LEU A 632 34.91 0.99 -27.18
CA LEU A 632 33.55 0.56 -26.88
C LEU A 632 32.61 0.75 -28.07
N VAL A 633 32.65 1.91 -28.72
CA VAL A 633 31.87 2.21 -29.93
C VAL A 633 32.18 1.21 -31.04
N GLN A 634 33.47 0.90 -31.23
CA GLN A 634 33.92 -0.01 -32.27
C GLN A 634 33.53 -1.47 -31.99
N SER A 635 33.29 -1.83 -30.72
CA SER A 635 32.71 -3.14 -30.38
C SER A 635 31.23 -3.29 -30.79
N ILE A 636 30.51 -2.17 -30.93
CA ILE A 636 29.09 -2.14 -31.36
C ILE A 636 28.98 -1.97 -32.87
N ILE A 637 29.75 -1.03 -33.45
CA ILE A 637 29.77 -0.77 -34.90
C ILE A 637 31.22 -0.76 -35.41
N PRO A 638 31.81 -1.94 -35.69
CA PRO A 638 33.23 -2.08 -36.05
C PRO A 638 33.65 -1.26 -37.27
N THR A 639 32.76 -1.10 -38.24
CA THR A 639 33.03 -0.51 -39.55
C THR A 639 32.99 1.02 -39.58
N SER A 640 32.39 1.67 -38.57
CA SER A 640 32.24 3.11 -38.53
C SER A 640 33.21 3.79 -37.56
N GLY A 641 33.24 3.36 -36.30
CA GLY A 641 33.99 4.05 -35.24
C GLY A 641 33.53 5.49 -34.96
N GLY A 642 32.51 6.01 -35.64
CA GLY A 642 31.96 7.35 -35.40
C GLY A 642 31.04 7.37 -34.18
N PHE A 643 31.19 8.40 -33.34
CA PHE A 643 30.35 8.58 -32.18
C PHE A 643 30.02 10.04 -31.88
N TRP A 644 28.93 10.24 -31.15
CA TRP A 644 28.55 11.53 -30.60
C TRP A 644 28.61 11.44 -29.07
N MET A 645 29.11 12.49 -28.43
CA MET A 645 29.04 12.65 -26.98
C MET A 645 28.94 14.14 -26.68
N ASP A 646 28.05 14.53 -25.77
CA ASP A 646 27.85 15.93 -25.35
C ASP A 646 29.18 16.61 -24.96
N SER A 647 30.03 15.89 -24.24
CA SER A 647 31.32 16.37 -23.75
C SER A 647 32.35 16.68 -24.85
N LEU A 648 32.08 16.31 -26.10
CA LEU A 648 32.92 16.60 -27.27
C LEU A 648 32.16 17.42 -28.32
N CYS A 649 30.84 17.24 -28.44
CA CYS A 649 30.03 17.82 -29.52
C CYS A 649 29.15 19.01 -29.08
N VAL A 650 29.11 19.36 -27.79
CA VAL A 650 28.34 20.49 -27.25
C VAL A 650 29.32 21.57 -26.73
N PRO A 651 29.41 22.73 -27.42
CA PRO A 651 30.21 23.87 -26.97
C PRO A 651 29.71 24.50 -25.66
N ASP A 652 30.59 25.21 -24.98
CA ASP A 652 30.22 26.08 -23.84
C ASP A 652 29.67 27.44 -24.32
N VAL A 653 30.09 27.89 -25.52
CA VAL A 653 29.59 29.13 -26.13
C VAL A 653 28.06 29.13 -26.21
N LYS A 654 27.42 30.08 -25.51
CA LYS A 654 25.97 30.12 -25.25
C LYS A 654 25.08 29.88 -26.48
N ASP A 655 25.34 30.56 -27.60
CA ASP A 655 24.53 30.44 -28.80
C ASP A 655 24.74 29.10 -29.52
N LEU A 656 25.97 28.60 -29.58
CA LEU A 656 26.29 27.29 -30.15
C LEU A 656 25.74 26.16 -29.27
N ARG A 657 25.81 26.31 -27.94
CA ARG A 657 25.19 25.41 -26.98
C ARG A 657 23.68 25.30 -27.19
N LYS A 658 22.99 26.43 -27.36
CA LYS A 658 21.55 26.44 -27.69
C LYS A 658 21.26 25.71 -29.00
N ARG A 659 22.08 25.89 -30.04
CA ARG A 659 21.95 25.18 -31.32
C ARG A 659 22.18 23.68 -31.16
N ALA A 660 23.19 23.26 -30.40
CA ALA A 660 23.45 21.86 -30.10
C ALA A 660 22.30 21.22 -29.30
N ILE A 661 21.76 21.90 -28.28
CA ILE A 661 20.61 21.41 -27.50
C ILE A 661 19.37 21.22 -28.39
N LYS A 662 19.09 22.15 -29.31
CA LYS A 662 18.00 21.99 -30.30
C LYS A 662 18.14 20.73 -31.17
N LEU A 663 19.38 20.26 -31.39
CA LEU A 663 19.70 19.08 -32.18
C LEU A 663 19.79 17.77 -31.36
N MET A 664 19.74 17.82 -30.02
CA MET A 664 19.94 16.62 -29.18
C MET A 664 18.93 15.51 -29.47
N ALA A 665 17.63 15.86 -29.58
CA ALA A 665 16.61 14.85 -29.89
C ALA A 665 16.87 14.16 -31.24
N LYS A 666 17.25 14.93 -32.26
CA LYS A 666 17.65 14.41 -33.57
C LYS A 666 18.88 13.51 -33.47
N THR A 667 19.86 13.90 -32.65
CA THR A 667 21.09 13.13 -32.42
C THR A 667 20.78 11.72 -31.91
N TYR A 668 20.00 11.59 -30.84
CA TYR A 668 19.69 10.25 -30.30
C TYR A 668 18.75 9.44 -31.21
N LYS A 669 17.82 10.10 -31.91
CA LYS A 669 16.89 9.47 -32.86
C LYS A 669 17.58 8.96 -34.12
N ASP A 670 18.59 9.67 -34.61
CA ASP A 670 19.29 9.36 -35.86
C ASP A 670 20.49 8.43 -35.66
N ALA A 671 21.02 8.34 -34.43
CA ALA A 671 22.08 7.40 -34.08
C ALA A 671 21.68 5.95 -34.42
N ALA A 672 22.66 5.17 -34.89
CA ALA A 672 22.47 3.75 -35.15
C ALA A 672 22.23 2.97 -33.84
N SER A 673 22.85 3.42 -32.75
CA SER A 673 22.66 2.88 -31.40
C SER A 673 23.00 3.95 -30.36
N VAL A 674 22.43 3.84 -29.17
CA VAL A 674 22.82 4.62 -28.00
C VAL A 674 23.53 3.70 -27.01
N LEU A 675 24.73 4.07 -26.59
CA LEU A 675 25.52 3.35 -25.58
C LEU A 675 25.46 4.09 -24.25
N VAL A 676 24.91 3.45 -23.23
CA VAL A 676 24.86 3.94 -21.86
C VAL A 676 26.11 3.51 -21.09
N ILE A 677 26.78 4.49 -20.50
CA ILE A 677 27.94 4.32 -19.63
C ILE A 677 27.63 4.88 -18.24
N ASP A 678 27.58 3.99 -17.26
CA ASP A 678 27.34 4.27 -15.84
C ASP A 678 28.27 3.39 -15.00
N ALA A 679 28.99 3.97 -14.03
CA ALA A 679 30.00 3.26 -13.26
C ALA A 679 29.42 2.08 -12.43
N THR A 680 28.19 2.20 -11.93
CA THR A 680 27.53 1.14 -11.17
C THR A 680 27.16 -0.01 -12.09
N ILE A 681 26.58 0.29 -13.26
CA ILE A 681 26.22 -0.73 -14.25
C ILE A 681 27.47 -1.45 -14.75
N MET A 682 28.53 -0.71 -15.08
CA MET A 682 29.79 -1.29 -15.57
C MET A 682 30.50 -2.19 -14.57
N SER A 683 30.32 -1.96 -13.27
CA SER A 683 30.98 -2.75 -12.22
C SER A 683 30.11 -3.88 -11.68
N GLN A 684 28.79 -3.77 -11.79
CA GLN A 684 27.85 -4.70 -11.15
C GLN A 684 27.00 -5.50 -12.13
N CYS A 685 26.72 -5.01 -13.32
CA CYS A 685 25.94 -5.81 -14.26
C CYS A 685 26.84 -6.82 -14.97
N HIS A 686 26.40 -8.07 -15.01
CA HIS A 686 27.07 -9.16 -15.72
C HIS A 686 26.03 -9.94 -16.50
N SER A 687 26.27 -10.16 -17.80
CA SER A 687 25.29 -10.80 -18.68
C SER A 687 25.18 -12.31 -18.47
N GLN A 688 26.23 -12.97 -17.95
CA GLN A 688 26.30 -14.42 -17.78
C GLN A 688 26.23 -14.90 -16.33
N SER A 689 26.75 -14.12 -15.37
CA SER A 689 26.91 -14.56 -13.98
C SER A 689 25.88 -13.95 -13.01
N ARG A 690 24.89 -13.21 -13.51
CA ARG A 690 23.80 -12.63 -12.73
C ARG A 690 22.47 -12.81 -13.45
N LEU A 691 21.40 -12.98 -12.68
CA LEU A 691 20.05 -13.04 -13.22
C LEU A 691 19.72 -11.71 -13.92
N TRP A 692 19.01 -11.81 -15.04
CA TRP A 692 18.58 -10.63 -15.80
C TRP A 692 17.79 -9.63 -14.96
N ARG A 693 16.90 -10.14 -14.09
CA ARG A 693 16.11 -9.34 -13.14
C ARG A 693 16.99 -8.49 -12.21
N ASP A 694 18.09 -9.03 -11.72
CA ASP A 694 19.01 -8.30 -10.84
C ASP A 694 19.73 -7.19 -11.61
N ASN A 695 20.13 -7.47 -12.85
CA ASN A 695 20.72 -6.46 -13.74
C ASN A 695 19.70 -5.34 -14.04
N LEU A 696 18.43 -5.69 -14.26
CA LEU A 696 17.34 -4.74 -14.44
C LEU A 696 17.17 -3.82 -13.22
N PHE A 697 17.13 -4.35 -11.99
CA PHE A 697 17.05 -3.51 -10.78
C PHE A 697 18.29 -2.62 -10.59
N ARG A 698 19.47 -3.08 -11.01
CA ARG A 698 20.69 -2.25 -11.01
C ARG A 698 20.63 -1.13 -12.03
N ILE A 699 20.05 -1.37 -13.19
CA ILE A 699 19.75 -0.33 -14.16
C ILE A 699 18.74 0.67 -13.55
N ALA A 700 17.66 0.19 -12.93
CA ALA A 700 16.61 1.03 -12.31
C ALA A 700 17.15 2.02 -11.27
N THR A 701 18.18 1.62 -10.55
CA THR A 701 18.79 2.35 -9.43
C THR A 701 20.05 3.11 -9.83
N SER A 702 20.53 2.93 -11.06
CA SER A 702 21.74 3.57 -11.57
C SER A 702 21.64 5.10 -11.57
N GLY A 703 22.80 5.77 -11.50
CA GLY A 703 22.87 7.23 -11.62
C GLY A 703 22.32 7.71 -12.96
N TRP A 704 22.44 6.89 -14.01
CA TRP A 704 21.86 7.16 -15.32
C TRP A 704 20.34 7.32 -15.29
N VAL A 705 19.59 6.40 -14.65
CA VAL A 705 18.12 6.51 -14.56
C VAL A 705 17.70 7.74 -13.76
N ARG A 706 18.51 8.19 -12.79
CA ARG A 706 18.17 9.32 -11.91
C ARG A 706 18.26 10.70 -12.55
N ARG A 707 18.65 10.84 -13.82
CA ARG A 707 18.82 12.16 -14.49
C ARG A 707 17.69 12.42 -15.48
N VAL A 708 17.18 13.65 -15.54
CA VAL A 708 16.12 14.01 -16.51
C VAL A 708 16.65 13.95 -17.96
N TRP A 709 17.86 14.45 -18.21
CA TRP A 709 18.46 14.47 -19.56
C TRP A 709 18.57 13.09 -20.21
N THR A 710 18.90 12.05 -19.44
CA THR A 710 19.08 10.68 -19.96
C THR A 710 17.77 10.05 -20.44
N LEU A 711 16.61 10.61 -20.08
CA LEU A 711 15.32 10.11 -20.51
C LEU A 711 15.16 10.17 -22.03
N GLN A 712 15.45 11.33 -22.64
CA GLN A 712 15.35 11.45 -24.11
C GLN A 712 16.36 10.55 -24.83
N GLU A 713 17.54 10.38 -24.24
CA GLU A 713 18.65 9.58 -24.78
C GLU A 713 18.24 8.11 -24.87
N GLY A 714 17.61 7.60 -23.80
CA GLY A 714 17.11 6.23 -23.75
C GLY A 714 15.83 5.99 -24.55
N ILE A 715 14.92 6.96 -24.65
CA ILE A 715 13.63 6.77 -25.34
C ILE A 715 13.75 6.91 -26.87
N LEU A 716 14.58 7.85 -27.34
CA LEU A 716 14.78 8.09 -28.78
C LEU A 716 15.72 7.09 -29.43
N ALA A 717 16.50 6.35 -28.63
CA ALA A 717 17.42 5.32 -29.10
C ALA A 717 16.70 4.26 -29.97
N ARG A 718 17.22 4.02 -31.18
CA ARG A 718 16.79 2.89 -32.03
C ARG A 718 17.15 1.55 -31.40
N LYS A 719 18.38 1.42 -30.90
CA LYS A 719 18.88 0.33 -30.06
C LYS A 719 19.54 0.93 -28.82
N LEU A 720 19.26 0.37 -27.66
CA LEU A 720 19.78 0.86 -26.39
C LEU A 720 20.72 -0.18 -25.77
N TYR A 721 22.02 0.12 -25.80
CA TYR A 721 23.06 -0.71 -25.21
C TYR A 721 23.44 -0.17 -23.83
N PHE A 722 23.65 -1.05 -22.87
CA PHE A 722 24.30 -0.73 -21.60
C PHE A 722 25.65 -1.42 -21.53
N GLN A 723 26.69 -0.68 -21.17
CA GLN A 723 28.00 -1.27 -20.93
C GLN A 723 28.00 -2.04 -19.60
N PHE A 724 27.99 -3.36 -19.66
CA PHE A 724 28.17 -4.23 -18.49
C PHE A 724 29.66 -4.50 -18.25
N ALA A 725 29.98 -5.21 -17.16
CA ALA A 725 31.36 -5.60 -16.85
C ALA A 725 31.97 -6.51 -17.92
N ASP A 726 31.14 -7.31 -18.59
CA ASP A 726 31.52 -8.31 -19.60
C ASP A 726 31.28 -7.87 -21.05
N GLY A 727 30.72 -6.68 -21.29
CA GLY A 727 30.52 -6.13 -22.64
C GLY A 727 29.24 -5.29 -22.78
N PRO A 728 29.03 -4.66 -23.95
CA PRO A 728 27.77 -3.97 -24.23
C PRO A 728 26.63 -4.98 -24.43
N VAL A 729 25.50 -4.75 -23.75
CA VAL A 729 24.29 -5.58 -23.85
C VAL A 729 23.15 -4.76 -24.44
N ASP A 730 22.56 -5.22 -25.54
CA ASP A 730 21.31 -4.67 -26.09
C ASP A 730 20.15 -5.09 -25.18
N VAL A 731 19.59 -4.12 -24.45
CA VAL A 731 18.50 -4.41 -23.52
C VAL A 731 17.24 -4.79 -24.28
N ASP A 732 16.98 -4.18 -25.43
CA ASP A 732 15.76 -4.49 -26.16
C ASP A 732 15.84 -5.88 -26.82
N GLU A 733 17.01 -6.30 -27.30
CA GLU A 733 17.22 -7.67 -27.80
C GLU A 733 17.00 -8.69 -26.67
N ARG A 734 17.51 -8.42 -25.47
CA ARG A 734 17.25 -9.27 -24.30
C ARG A 734 15.76 -9.32 -23.97
N LEU A 735 15.05 -8.20 -23.97
CA LEU A 735 13.59 -8.18 -23.79
C LEU A 735 12.88 -8.99 -24.87
N GLU A 736 13.23 -8.80 -26.14
CA GLU A 736 12.65 -9.56 -27.26
C GLU A 736 12.92 -11.06 -27.15
N SER A 737 14.11 -11.44 -26.69
CA SER A 737 14.44 -12.86 -26.52
C SER A 737 13.46 -13.53 -25.57
N TYR A 738 12.98 -12.85 -24.53
CA TYR A 738 11.92 -13.34 -23.61
C TYR A 738 10.52 -13.37 -24.21
N MET A 739 10.29 -12.76 -25.38
CA MET A 739 8.95 -12.59 -25.95
C MET A 739 8.75 -13.35 -27.27
N LYS A 740 9.76 -14.09 -27.75
CA LYS A 740 9.80 -14.68 -29.10
C LYS A 740 9.04 -15.99 -29.28
N ASP A 741 8.21 -16.41 -28.33
CA ASP A 741 7.47 -17.67 -28.42
C ASP A 741 6.02 -17.47 -28.87
N GLN A 742 5.49 -18.48 -29.55
CA GLN A 742 4.15 -18.56 -30.12
C GLN A 742 3.06 -18.34 -29.05
N VAL A 743 3.37 -18.72 -27.81
CA VAL A 743 2.59 -18.42 -26.60
C VAL A 743 2.34 -16.91 -26.42
N ALA A 744 3.38 -16.07 -26.49
CA ALA A 744 3.24 -14.61 -26.37
C ALA A 744 2.51 -13.98 -27.57
N ALA A 745 2.68 -14.55 -28.76
CA ALA A 745 1.99 -14.11 -29.97
C ALA A 745 0.48 -14.47 -29.94
N ASP A 746 0.13 -15.68 -29.50
CA ASP A 746 -1.25 -16.12 -29.30
C ASP A 746 -1.92 -15.33 -28.17
N PHE A 747 -1.18 -14.97 -27.11
CA PHE A 747 -1.63 -14.08 -26.04
C PHE A 747 -1.94 -12.65 -26.53
N LEU A 748 -1.08 -12.06 -27.38
CA LEU A 748 -1.30 -10.73 -27.95
C LEU A 748 -2.42 -10.72 -29.01
N ALA A 749 -2.68 -11.86 -29.65
CA ALA A 749 -3.72 -12.01 -30.67
C ALA A 749 -5.14 -12.19 -30.10
N GLN A 750 -5.28 -12.54 -28.81
CA GLN A 750 -6.57 -12.80 -28.16
C GLN A 750 -7.30 -11.54 -27.63
N ASP A 751 -6.78 -10.33 -27.82
CA ASP A 751 -7.53 -9.07 -27.62
C ASP A 751 -8.06 -8.49 -28.96
N PRO A 752 -9.26 -8.90 -29.41
CA PRO A 752 -9.89 -8.33 -30.60
C PRO A 752 -10.37 -6.88 -30.42
N SER A 753 -10.29 -6.32 -29.20
CA SER A 753 -10.75 -4.96 -28.89
C SER A 753 -9.67 -3.89 -29.01
N GLY A 754 -8.39 -4.27 -28.99
CA GLY A 754 -7.25 -3.33 -28.99
C GLY A 754 -7.24 -2.37 -27.79
N LYS A 755 -7.96 -2.71 -26.71
CA LYS A 755 -8.13 -1.86 -25.51
C LYS A 755 -7.33 -2.36 -24.32
N SER A 756 -6.93 -3.62 -24.26
CA SER A 756 -5.91 -4.05 -23.30
C SER A 756 -4.54 -3.76 -23.90
N GLU A 757 -3.92 -2.67 -23.47
CA GLU A 757 -2.46 -2.60 -23.59
C GLU A 757 -1.91 -3.88 -22.95
N PRO A 758 -0.96 -4.60 -23.57
CA PRO A 758 -0.31 -5.72 -22.94
C PRO A 758 0.19 -5.22 -21.59
N LEU A 759 -0.41 -5.73 -20.52
CA LEU A 759 -0.03 -5.47 -19.15
C LEU A 759 1.40 -5.98 -19.00
N PHE A 760 2.35 -5.13 -19.37
CA PHE A 760 3.71 -5.23 -18.89
C PHE A 760 3.59 -5.36 -17.37
N PRO A 761 4.27 -6.31 -16.70
CA PRO A 761 4.02 -6.58 -15.30
C PRO A 761 4.01 -5.29 -14.54
N VAL A 762 2.88 -5.02 -13.91
CA VAL A 762 2.66 -3.79 -13.14
C VAL A 762 3.87 -3.52 -12.23
N HIS A 763 4.44 -4.59 -11.65
CA HIS A 763 5.67 -4.57 -10.86
C HIS A 763 6.89 -3.99 -11.57
N PHE A 764 7.26 -4.51 -12.75
CA PHE A 764 8.44 -4.03 -13.46
C PHE A 764 8.19 -2.69 -14.12
N ALA A 765 6.96 -2.43 -14.61
CA ALA A 765 6.60 -1.13 -15.15
C ALA A 765 6.74 0.00 -14.14
N MET A 766 6.40 -0.25 -12.86
CA MET A 766 6.55 0.74 -11.81
C MET A 766 8.02 1.04 -11.46
N CYS A 767 8.89 0.04 -11.47
CA CYS A 767 10.27 0.19 -10.98
C CYS A 767 11.27 0.46 -12.14
N LEU A 768 10.89 0.15 -13.38
CA LEU A 768 11.67 0.34 -14.61
C LEU A 768 10.84 0.99 -15.73
N PRO A 769 10.31 2.21 -15.51
CA PRO A 769 9.33 2.81 -16.42
C PRO A 769 9.88 2.97 -17.84
N LEU A 770 11.18 3.29 -18.00
CA LEU A 770 11.82 3.42 -19.32
C LEU A 770 11.90 2.09 -20.07
N ILE A 771 12.38 1.03 -19.43
CA ILE A 771 12.51 -0.30 -20.06
C ILE A 771 11.13 -0.85 -20.39
N ALA A 772 10.17 -0.69 -19.49
CA ALA A 772 8.78 -1.10 -19.71
C ALA A 772 8.11 -0.34 -20.87
N PHE A 773 8.34 0.96 -20.96
CA PHE A 773 7.85 1.76 -22.08
C PHE A 773 8.45 1.30 -23.42
N ARG A 774 9.76 1.03 -23.46
CA ARG A 774 10.45 0.52 -24.67
C ARG A 774 9.91 -0.84 -25.09
N GLY A 775 9.71 -1.76 -24.14
CA GLY A 775 9.09 -3.06 -24.39
C GLY A 775 7.69 -2.93 -25.00
N ARG A 776 6.81 -2.13 -24.39
CA ARG A 776 5.45 -1.87 -24.91
C ARG A 776 5.46 -1.28 -26.32
N LYS A 777 6.34 -0.31 -26.59
CA LYS A 777 6.46 0.35 -27.90
C LYS A 777 6.88 -0.61 -29.02
N LYS A 778 7.65 -1.65 -28.71
CA LYS A 778 8.03 -2.68 -29.69
C LYS A 778 6.89 -3.65 -30.02
N LEU A 779 5.99 -3.89 -29.07
CA LEU A 779 4.87 -4.83 -29.22
C LEU A 779 3.64 -4.18 -29.88
N ALA A 780 3.43 -2.89 -29.63
CA ALA A 780 2.30 -2.14 -30.18
C ALA A 780 2.66 -1.43 -31.50
N ALA A 781 1.63 -1.00 -32.23
CA ALA A 781 1.82 -0.16 -33.41
C ALA A 781 2.63 1.11 -33.05
N PRO A 782 3.55 1.58 -33.93
CA PRO A 782 4.34 2.77 -33.66
C PRO A 782 3.44 3.97 -33.33
N ARG A 783 3.59 4.51 -32.11
CA ARG A 783 2.95 5.76 -31.67
C ARG A 783 3.98 6.71 -31.08
N GLU A 784 3.64 8.00 -31.12
CA GLU A 784 4.42 9.05 -30.46
C GLU A 784 4.23 9.00 -28.94
N CYS A 785 5.17 9.59 -28.20
CA CYS A 785 5.04 9.72 -26.75
C CYS A 785 3.96 10.76 -26.45
N THR A 786 3.08 10.45 -25.49
CA THR A 786 2.13 11.42 -24.94
C THR A 786 2.74 12.12 -23.72
N PHE A 787 2.16 13.24 -23.31
CA PHE A 787 2.54 13.89 -22.05
C PHE A 787 2.41 12.92 -20.85
N GLY A 788 1.35 12.10 -20.82
CA GLY A 788 1.16 11.10 -19.76
C GLY A 788 2.30 10.07 -19.69
N ASP A 789 2.78 9.60 -20.86
CA ASP A 789 3.94 8.70 -20.92
C ASP A 789 5.18 9.41 -20.35
N VAL A 790 5.46 10.65 -20.77
CA VAL A 790 6.63 11.42 -20.34
C VAL A 790 6.59 11.72 -18.84
N ALA A 791 5.45 12.15 -18.31
CA ALA A 791 5.26 12.41 -16.89
C ALA A 791 5.54 11.15 -16.05
N GLY A 792 5.02 9.99 -16.47
CA GLY A 792 5.32 8.72 -15.81
C GLY A 792 6.80 8.31 -15.88
N LEU A 793 7.45 8.60 -17.00
CA LEU A 793 8.87 8.29 -17.23
C LEU A 793 9.85 9.20 -16.50
N LEU A 794 9.39 10.37 -16.05
CA LEU A 794 10.15 11.31 -15.23
C LEU A 794 10.28 10.90 -13.76
N ARG A 795 9.51 9.89 -13.34
CA ARG A 795 9.57 9.35 -11.97
C ARG A 795 10.99 8.91 -11.63
N LEU A 796 11.40 9.20 -10.38
CA LEU A 796 12.74 8.95 -9.84
C LEU A 796 13.88 9.75 -10.51
N ARG A 797 13.57 10.69 -11.40
CA ARG A 797 14.57 11.54 -12.07
C ARG A 797 14.72 12.89 -11.38
N THR A 798 15.92 13.44 -11.47
CA THR A 798 16.32 14.74 -10.91
C THR A 798 17.18 15.49 -11.91
N THR A 799 17.33 16.80 -11.69
CA THR A 799 18.18 17.68 -12.51
C THR A 799 18.99 18.61 -11.62
N SER A 800 20.23 18.90 -11.99
CA SER A 800 21.07 19.88 -11.28
C SER A 800 20.65 21.33 -11.57
N LYS A 801 19.93 21.55 -12.67
CA LYS A 801 19.36 22.86 -13.05
C LYS A 801 17.87 22.68 -13.32
N ALA A 802 17.02 23.25 -12.47
CA ALA A 802 15.55 23.12 -12.58
C ALA A 802 15.02 23.67 -13.92
N GLU A 803 15.68 24.68 -14.49
CA GLU A 803 15.32 25.29 -15.78
C GLU A 803 15.51 24.34 -16.99
N ASP A 804 16.23 23.24 -16.82
CA ASP A 804 16.47 22.25 -17.86
C ASP A 804 15.36 21.21 -17.99
N GLU A 805 14.48 21.06 -16.98
CA GLU A 805 13.52 19.94 -16.91
C GLU A 805 12.65 19.84 -18.18
N THR A 806 11.99 20.94 -18.57
CA THR A 806 11.12 20.97 -19.76
C THR A 806 11.91 20.93 -21.06
N VAL A 807 13.13 21.49 -21.08
CA VAL A 807 14.02 21.48 -22.25
C VAL A 807 14.48 20.05 -22.55
N ALA A 808 14.83 19.29 -21.51
CA ALA A 808 15.33 17.92 -21.61
C ALA A 808 14.29 16.93 -22.13
N ILE A 809 12.99 17.19 -21.93
CA ILE A 809 11.90 16.33 -22.39
C ILE A 809 11.18 16.86 -23.64
N ALA A 810 11.40 18.12 -24.04
CA ALA A 810 10.73 18.71 -25.21
C ALA A 810 10.90 17.88 -26.48
N GLY A 811 12.08 17.29 -26.68
CA GLY A 811 12.37 16.41 -27.82
C GLY A 811 11.54 15.13 -27.93
N LEU A 812 10.81 14.76 -26.86
CA LEU A 812 9.91 13.62 -26.82
C LEU A 812 8.48 13.95 -27.27
N LEU A 813 8.12 15.23 -27.30
CA LEU A 813 6.76 15.73 -27.53
C LEU A 813 6.74 16.62 -28.77
N PRO A 814 6.23 16.13 -29.91
CA PRO A 814 6.31 16.85 -31.19
C PRO A 814 5.61 18.22 -31.21
N GLN A 815 4.70 18.47 -30.26
CA GLN A 815 3.99 19.75 -30.15
C GLN A 815 4.84 20.84 -29.48
N VAL A 816 5.99 20.49 -28.90
CA VAL A 816 6.81 21.40 -28.09
C VAL A 816 8.02 21.89 -28.87
N ASP A 817 8.08 23.20 -29.10
CA ASP A 817 9.26 23.91 -29.60
C ASP A 817 10.25 24.21 -28.46
N VAL A 818 11.31 23.40 -28.41
CA VAL A 818 12.43 23.60 -27.48
C VAL A 818 13.14 24.95 -27.68
N GLY A 819 13.12 25.51 -28.90
CA GLY A 819 13.68 26.81 -29.21
C GLY A 819 12.94 27.94 -28.51
N ALA A 820 11.61 27.89 -28.48
CA ALA A 820 10.78 28.83 -27.74
C ALA A 820 11.07 28.77 -26.22
N LEU A 821 11.27 27.57 -25.66
CA LEU A 821 11.65 27.41 -24.25
C LEU A 821 13.04 27.99 -23.95
N LEU A 822 14.03 27.76 -24.83
CA LEU A 822 15.40 28.28 -24.70
C LEU A 822 15.50 29.80 -24.92
N ALA A 823 14.49 30.42 -25.53
CA ALA A 823 14.39 31.88 -25.66
C ALA A 823 13.99 32.54 -24.33
N ILE A 824 13.28 31.82 -23.45
CA ILE A 824 12.89 32.30 -22.12
C ILE A 824 14.13 32.35 -21.21
N SER A 825 14.33 33.49 -20.57
CA SER A 825 15.44 33.80 -19.65
C SER A 825 14.95 34.80 -18.59
N GLY A 826 15.60 34.86 -17.43
CA GLY A 826 15.25 35.79 -16.35
C GLY A 826 15.09 35.10 -14.98
N PRO A 827 14.71 35.84 -13.92
CA PRO A 827 14.63 35.31 -12.57
C PRO A 827 13.59 34.18 -12.40
N ASP A 828 12.48 34.22 -13.14
CA ASP A 828 11.39 33.23 -13.06
C ASP A 828 11.46 32.16 -14.17
N VAL A 829 12.64 31.96 -14.77
CA VAL A 829 12.82 31.11 -15.97
C VAL A 829 12.24 29.70 -15.82
N VAL A 830 12.33 29.11 -14.62
CA VAL A 830 11.81 27.75 -14.35
C VAL A 830 10.29 27.71 -14.53
N GLU A 831 9.56 28.59 -13.83
CA GLU A 831 8.10 28.64 -13.88
C GLU A 831 7.60 29.13 -15.24
N GLN A 832 8.28 30.09 -15.86
CA GLN A 832 7.94 30.59 -17.19
C GLN A 832 8.11 29.52 -18.27
N ARG A 833 9.17 28.71 -18.21
CA ARG A 833 9.36 27.56 -19.12
C ARG A 833 8.30 26.48 -18.89
N MET A 834 7.95 26.18 -17.63
CA MET A 834 6.87 25.23 -17.34
C MET A 834 5.52 25.71 -17.87
N LYS A 835 5.18 26.99 -17.65
CA LYS A 835 3.99 27.62 -18.22
C LYS A 835 3.96 27.53 -19.74
N ALA A 836 5.04 27.96 -20.41
CA ALA A 836 5.13 27.91 -21.88
C ALA A 836 5.04 26.47 -22.42
N PHE A 837 5.64 25.50 -21.72
CA PHE A 837 5.56 24.08 -22.06
C PHE A 837 4.12 23.56 -21.99
N LEU A 838 3.39 23.81 -20.90
CA LEU A 838 1.99 23.38 -20.74
C LEU A 838 1.06 24.04 -21.78
N ILE A 839 1.29 25.31 -22.11
CA ILE A 839 0.53 26.02 -23.16
C ILE A 839 0.74 25.39 -24.53
N GLN A 840 1.98 25.05 -24.89
CA GLN A 840 2.28 24.42 -26.18
C GLN A 840 1.65 23.03 -26.33
N LEU A 841 1.54 22.27 -25.23
CA LEU A 841 0.86 20.97 -25.23
C LEU A 841 -0.65 21.09 -25.47
N ARG A 842 -1.26 22.17 -24.96
CA ARG A 842 -2.70 22.47 -25.03
C ARG A 842 -3.59 21.44 -24.33
N GLU A 843 -3.57 20.18 -24.72
CA GLU A 843 -4.31 19.10 -24.05
C GLU A 843 -3.42 18.42 -23.02
N ILE A 844 -3.76 18.60 -21.74
CA ILE A 844 -3.01 18.04 -20.61
C ILE A 844 -3.94 17.21 -19.70
N PRO A 845 -3.42 16.28 -18.89
CA PRO A 845 -4.26 15.48 -18.02
C PRO A 845 -5.02 16.31 -16.99
N ARG A 846 -6.32 16.03 -16.82
CA ARG A 846 -7.17 16.82 -15.92
C ARG A 846 -6.85 16.67 -14.43
N PHE A 847 -6.02 15.69 -14.05
CA PHE A 847 -5.65 15.41 -12.65
C PHE A 847 -4.56 16.33 -12.09
N LEU A 848 -3.86 17.11 -12.91
CA LEU A 848 -2.77 17.99 -12.42
C LEU A 848 -3.18 18.94 -11.28
N PRO A 849 -4.39 19.54 -11.26
CA PRO A 849 -4.83 20.40 -10.16
C PRO A 849 -4.97 19.72 -8.80
N ILE A 850 -5.27 18.41 -8.76
CA ILE A 850 -5.52 17.68 -7.51
C ILE A 850 -4.24 17.12 -6.88
N LEU A 851 -3.11 17.22 -7.58
CA LEU A 851 -1.81 16.77 -7.09
C LEU A 851 -1.29 17.65 -5.95
N ASN A 852 -0.69 17.03 -4.93
CA ASN A 852 -0.16 17.73 -3.75
C ASN A 852 1.20 18.41 -3.97
N ASP A 853 1.76 18.31 -5.18
CA ASP A 853 3.05 18.86 -5.57
C ASP A 853 3.11 20.39 -5.44
N PRO A 854 4.31 20.97 -5.19
CA PRO A 854 4.51 22.42 -5.22
C PRO A 854 3.98 23.02 -6.52
N LYS A 855 3.21 24.10 -6.39
CA LYS A 855 2.55 24.76 -7.53
C LYS A 855 3.37 25.92 -8.08
N ILE A 856 3.09 26.29 -9.33
CA ILE A 856 3.59 27.52 -9.96
C ILE A 856 2.94 28.74 -9.29
N GLU A 857 3.67 29.83 -9.09
CA GLU A 857 3.16 31.05 -8.45
C GLU A 857 2.65 32.09 -9.46
N LEU A 858 3.02 31.92 -10.74
CA LEU A 858 2.59 32.76 -11.85
C LEU A 858 1.05 32.83 -11.97
N PRO A 859 0.48 34.02 -12.27
CA PRO A 859 -0.96 34.18 -12.47
C PRO A 859 -1.54 33.22 -13.54
N GLY A 860 -2.67 32.60 -13.22
CA GLY A 860 -3.40 31.67 -14.09
C GLY A 860 -2.89 30.22 -14.08
N PHE A 861 -1.80 29.94 -13.36
CA PHE A 861 -1.14 28.62 -13.34
C PHE A 861 -0.98 28.05 -11.93
N ARG A 862 -1.68 28.58 -10.92
CA ARG A 862 -1.51 28.15 -9.52
C ARG A 862 -2.03 26.75 -9.23
N TRP A 863 -2.77 26.17 -10.17
CA TRP A 863 -3.15 24.77 -10.18
C TRP A 863 -2.04 23.82 -10.68
N ALA A 864 -1.10 24.33 -11.48
CA ALA A 864 -0.11 23.53 -12.19
C ALA A 864 1.11 23.20 -11.30
N PRO A 865 1.66 21.99 -11.38
CA PRO A 865 2.87 21.63 -10.64
C PRO A 865 4.08 22.42 -11.18
N ARG A 866 4.98 22.80 -10.27
CA ARG A 866 6.25 23.48 -10.59
C ARG A 866 7.26 22.54 -11.27
N THR A 867 7.16 21.25 -10.99
CA THR A 867 7.99 20.18 -11.56
C THR A 867 7.12 18.98 -11.93
N LEU A 868 7.43 18.33 -13.04
CA LEU A 868 6.80 17.10 -13.49
C LEU A 868 7.47 15.85 -12.91
N ALA A 869 8.69 15.97 -12.39
CA ALA A 869 9.45 14.84 -11.85
C ALA A 869 8.84 14.22 -10.58
N SER A 870 8.01 14.99 -9.87
CA SER A 870 7.27 14.55 -8.70
C SER A 870 5.83 14.11 -9.02
N VAL A 871 5.40 14.11 -10.29
CA VAL A 871 4.05 13.69 -10.66
C VAL A 871 3.96 12.16 -10.66
N PHE A 872 3.45 11.59 -9.58
CA PHE A 872 3.53 10.15 -9.28
C PHE A 872 2.52 9.23 -10.00
N ASN A 873 1.75 9.70 -10.98
CA ASN A 873 0.59 8.92 -11.46
C ASN A 873 0.59 8.68 -12.99
N SER A 874 1.38 7.70 -13.44
CA SER A 874 1.62 7.40 -14.86
C SER A 874 0.41 6.86 -15.63
N ASP A 875 -0.53 6.17 -14.97
CA ASP A 875 -1.68 5.55 -15.66
C ASP A 875 -2.92 6.46 -15.70
N SER A 876 -2.92 7.50 -14.88
CA SER A 876 -4.08 8.38 -14.63
C SER A 876 -4.47 9.27 -15.82
N GLY A 877 -3.53 9.59 -16.73
CA GLY A 877 -3.81 10.46 -17.88
C GLY A 877 -4.79 9.87 -18.90
N ARG A 878 -4.84 8.55 -19.05
CA ARG A 878 -5.81 7.85 -19.92
C ARG A 878 -7.11 7.53 -19.21
N LEU A 879 -7.04 7.21 -17.91
CA LEU A 879 -8.20 6.82 -17.10
C LEU A 879 -9.12 8.00 -16.78
N TYR A 880 -8.54 9.20 -16.59
CA TYR A 880 -9.29 10.39 -16.20
C TYR A 880 -9.35 11.46 -17.28
N GLY A 881 -8.90 11.23 -18.51
CA GLY A 881 -9.04 12.19 -19.60
C GLY A 881 -8.27 13.51 -19.46
N THR A 882 -8.52 14.44 -20.39
CA THR A 882 -7.76 15.68 -20.56
C THR A 882 -8.56 16.95 -20.24
N ALA A 883 -7.82 18.03 -20.07
CA ALA A 883 -8.29 19.40 -19.95
C ALA A 883 -7.43 20.30 -20.86
N THR A 884 -8.03 21.39 -21.35
CA THR A 884 -7.40 22.33 -22.27
C THR A 884 -6.70 23.45 -21.49
N CYS A 885 -5.37 23.48 -21.57
CA CYS A 885 -4.52 24.56 -21.09
C CYS A 885 -4.59 25.75 -22.04
N THR A 886 -4.77 26.95 -21.48
CA THR A 886 -4.82 28.24 -22.18
C THR A 886 -3.82 29.21 -21.57
N GLU A 887 -3.62 30.38 -22.18
CA GLU A 887 -2.70 31.40 -21.63
C GLU A 887 -3.08 31.92 -20.24
N SER A 888 -4.36 31.80 -19.88
CA SER A 888 -4.96 32.36 -18.67
C SER A 888 -5.45 31.32 -17.66
N GLY A 889 -5.35 30.01 -17.95
CA GLY A 889 -5.89 28.97 -17.07
C GLY A 889 -6.10 27.60 -17.72
N LEU A 890 -6.70 26.69 -16.97
CA LEU A 890 -7.08 25.33 -17.39
C LEU A 890 -8.60 25.20 -17.52
N SER A 891 -9.07 24.67 -18.65
CA SER A 891 -10.49 24.44 -18.91
C SER A 891 -10.77 22.93 -19.03
N GLY A 892 -11.70 22.39 -18.24
CA GLY A 892 -12.02 20.96 -18.30
C GLY A 892 -13.30 20.58 -17.56
N VAL A 893 -13.77 19.35 -17.73
CA VAL A 893 -14.95 18.85 -17.01
C VAL A 893 -14.52 18.11 -15.75
N TYR A 894 -15.08 18.53 -14.62
CA TYR A 894 -14.80 17.97 -13.30
C TYR A 894 -16.09 17.60 -12.57
N ASN A 895 -15.99 16.63 -11.67
CA ASN A 895 -16.98 16.50 -10.61
C ASN A 895 -16.67 17.53 -9.54
N VAL A 896 -17.70 18.19 -9.02
CA VAL A 896 -17.61 19.33 -8.11
C VAL A 896 -18.50 19.06 -6.92
N PHE A 897 -17.95 19.18 -5.72
CA PHE A 897 -18.74 19.30 -4.50
C PHE A 897 -18.82 20.78 -4.13
N ARG A 898 -20.00 21.38 -4.23
CA ARG A 898 -20.22 22.80 -3.94
C ARG A 898 -20.69 22.97 -2.51
N PHE A 899 -20.04 23.83 -1.74
CA PHE A 899 -20.52 24.19 -0.41
C PHE A 899 -21.67 25.18 -0.51
N HIS A 900 -22.73 24.97 0.27
CA HIS A 900 -23.83 25.94 0.37
C HIS A 900 -23.37 27.26 1.01
N THR A 901 -22.35 27.19 1.86
CA THR A 901 -21.72 28.35 2.50
C THR A 901 -20.22 28.17 2.42
N ALA A 902 -19.54 29.17 1.89
CA ALA A 902 -18.09 29.19 1.77
C ALA A 902 -17.42 28.89 3.12
N VAL A 903 -16.53 27.90 3.13
CA VAL A 903 -15.82 27.48 4.34
C VAL A 903 -14.65 28.43 4.59
N LYS A 904 -14.60 29.06 5.76
CA LYS A 904 -13.49 29.97 6.11
C LYS A 904 -12.23 29.19 6.44
N ILE A 905 -11.11 29.61 5.86
CA ILE A 905 -9.78 29.03 6.16
C ILE A 905 -9.28 29.65 7.48
N PRO A 906 -8.84 28.84 8.46
CA PRO A 906 -8.31 29.36 9.73
C PRO A 906 -7.10 30.27 9.52
N SER A 907 -7.03 31.37 10.27
CA SER A 907 -5.90 32.31 10.25
C SER A 907 -4.66 31.80 10.97
N GLU A 908 -4.84 30.88 11.93
CA GLU A 908 -3.78 30.28 12.73
C GLU A 908 -3.63 28.80 12.36
N ILE A 909 -2.42 28.42 11.94
CA ILE A 909 -2.11 27.07 11.47
C ILE A 909 -1.19 26.41 12.51
N THR A 910 -1.74 25.56 13.36
CA THR A 910 -0.98 24.88 14.42
C THR A 910 -0.26 23.64 13.87
N ARG A 911 1.08 23.63 13.89
CA ARG A 911 1.86 22.42 13.57
C ARG A 911 1.81 21.44 14.76
N GLN A 912 1.22 20.26 14.57
CA GLN A 912 1.36 19.17 15.55
C GLN A 912 2.54 18.27 15.16
N ASN A 913 3.50 18.09 16.08
CA ASN A 913 4.52 17.01 16.07
C ASN A 913 5.15 16.71 14.69
N GLY A 914 5.65 17.72 13.98
CA GLY A 914 6.36 17.52 12.71
C GLY A 914 5.50 17.08 11.51
N LYS A 915 4.17 16.99 11.64
CA LYS A 915 3.26 16.71 10.52
C LYS A 915 2.93 17.99 9.73
N LYS A 916 2.66 17.85 8.43
CA LYS A 916 2.20 18.95 7.57
C LYS A 916 0.88 19.50 8.12
N PRO A 917 0.66 20.83 8.10
CA PRO A 917 -0.58 21.40 8.62
C PRO A 917 -1.78 21.01 7.75
N GLU A 918 -2.75 20.34 8.35
CA GLU A 918 -4.00 19.90 7.72
C GLU A 918 -5.19 20.66 8.30
N PHE A 919 -6.15 21.01 7.44
CA PHE A 919 -7.45 21.58 7.82
C PHE A 919 -8.56 20.55 7.58
N LEU A 920 -9.24 20.19 8.66
CA LEU A 920 -10.27 19.16 8.69
C LEU A 920 -11.67 19.77 8.54
N ILE A 921 -12.41 19.31 7.54
CA ILE A 921 -13.81 19.70 7.28
C ILE A 921 -14.68 18.45 7.32
N TRP A 922 -15.72 18.47 8.15
CA TRP A 922 -16.79 17.48 8.13
C TRP A 922 -17.93 17.98 7.25
N ILE A 923 -18.39 17.14 6.35
CA ILE A 923 -19.24 17.56 5.25
C ILE A 923 -20.47 16.65 5.20
N THR A 924 -21.65 17.21 5.38
CA THR A 924 -22.91 16.49 5.17
C THR A 924 -23.41 16.72 3.75
N GLU A 925 -23.56 15.66 2.97
CA GLU A 925 -24.18 15.73 1.65
C GLU A 925 -25.70 15.68 1.79
N ARG A 926 -26.38 16.72 1.30
CA ARG A 926 -27.81 16.91 1.52
C ARG A 926 -28.68 15.84 0.85
N ALA A 927 -28.27 15.34 -0.31
CA ALA A 927 -29.10 14.42 -1.09
C ALA A 927 -29.15 13.00 -0.49
N SER A 928 -28.03 12.52 0.06
CA SER A 928 -27.95 11.17 0.63
C SER A 928 -27.92 11.12 2.16
N ASP A 929 -27.77 12.27 2.83
CA ASP A 929 -27.48 12.39 4.28
C ASP A 929 -26.12 11.81 4.70
N SER A 930 -25.27 11.42 3.75
CA SER A 930 -23.93 10.89 4.03
C SER A 930 -23.00 11.94 4.62
N VAL A 931 -22.10 11.51 5.51
CA VAL A 931 -21.08 12.39 6.09
C VAL A 931 -19.70 12.01 5.56
N TYR A 932 -18.98 13.03 5.13
CA TYR A 932 -17.64 12.96 4.59
C TYR A 932 -16.65 13.75 5.45
N GLU A 933 -15.39 13.37 5.33
CA GLU A 933 -14.24 14.03 5.93
C GLU A 933 -13.34 14.53 4.80
N ALA A 934 -13.08 15.84 4.75
CA ALA A 934 -12.08 16.44 3.88
C ALA A 934 -10.88 16.95 4.70
N ARG A 935 -9.67 16.53 4.31
CA ARG A 935 -8.40 16.96 4.90
C ARG A 935 -7.63 17.78 3.87
N ILE A 936 -7.61 19.10 4.04
CA ILE A 936 -6.97 20.04 3.11
C ILE A 936 -5.58 20.40 3.62
N LEU A 937 -4.56 20.29 2.76
CA LEU A 937 -3.19 20.65 3.11
C LEU A 937 -3.03 22.16 3.11
N LEU A 938 -2.40 22.75 4.13
CA LEU A 938 -2.20 24.21 4.21
C LEU A 938 -0.73 24.66 4.06
N ASP A 939 0.19 23.73 3.78
CA ASP A 939 1.65 23.97 3.80
C ASP A 939 2.11 25.02 2.74
N HIS A 940 1.48 25.03 1.56
CA HIS A 940 1.82 25.95 0.47
C HIS A 940 1.42 27.41 0.76
N LEU A 941 0.42 27.65 1.61
CA LEU A 941 -0.02 29.00 1.99
C LEU A 941 0.98 29.74 2.89
N GLN A 942 1.96 29.03 3.48
CA GLN A 942 2.99 29.62 4.35
C GLN A 942 4.19 30.19 3.57
N ARG A 943 4.60 29.58 2.45
CA ARG A 943 5.82 29.99 1.69
C ARG A 943 5.68 31.33 0.93
N SER A 944 4.46 31.77 0.67
CA SER A 944 4.14 33.06 0.01
C SER A 944 4.63 34.29 0.79
N ALA A 945 5.00 34.17 2.07
CA ALA A 945 5.44 35.32 2.87
C ALA A 945 6.77 35.96 2.40
N HIS A 946 7.64 35.22 1.70
CA HIS A 946 8.97 35.74 1.31
C HIS A 946 8.98 36.58 0.01
N TYR A 947 7.90 36.57 -0.77
CA TYR A 947 7.78 37.25 -2.07
C TYR A 947 6.72 38.37 -2.09
N GLN A 948 6.33 38.86 -0.91
CA GLN A 948 5.19 39.78 -0.73
C GLN A 948 5.49 41.27 -0.97
N SER A 949 6.66 41.67 -1.46
CA SER A 949 6.93 43.10 -1.66
C SER A 949 6.36 43.70 -2.94
N GLU A 950 5.90 42.90 -3.93
CA GLU A 950 5.50 43.45 -5.25
C GLU A 950 4.17 42.96 -5.85
N LEU A 951 3.39 42.09 -5.20
CA LEU A 951 2.10 41.61 -5.74
C LEU A 951 0.94 41.78 -4.74
N THR A 952 0.01 42.68 -5.06
CA THR A 952 -1.26 42.93 -4.35
C THR A 952 -2.28 41.79 -4.56
N VAL A 953 -2.00 40.59 -4.07
CA VAL A 953 -2.98 39.48 -4.10
C VAL A 953 -3.29 39.04 -2.68
N SER A 954 -4.52 39.29 -2.24
CA SER A 954 -5.04 38.80 -0.95
C SER A 954 -5.02 37.28 -0.92
N ARG A 955 -4.53 36.68 0.17
CA ARG A 955 -4.63 35.22 0.38
C ARG A 955 -6.10 34.79 0.29
N PRO A 956 -6.41 33.64 -0.34
CA PRO A 956 -7.75 33.10 -0.31
C PRO A 956 -8.18 32.89 1.15
N SER A 957 -9.32 33.47 1.52
CA SER A 957 -9.88 33.37 2.89
C SER A 957 -10.92 32.27 3.03
N THR A 958 -11.36 31.69 1.92
CA THR A 958 -12.46 30.74 1.86
C THR A 958 -12.23 29.63 0.85
N ILE A 959 -12.95 28.52 1.04
CA ILE A 959 -13.10 27.42 0.09
C ILE A 959 -14.59 27.32 -0.27
N ASP A 960 -14.91 27.42 -1.55
CA ASP A 960 -16.29 27.39 -2.05
C ASP A 960 -16.68 26.02 -2.63
N ALA A 961 -15.71 25.29 -3.16
CA ALA A 961 -15.94 23.97 -3.72
C ALA A 961 -14.70 23.06 -3.68
N LEU A 962 -14.94 21.77 -3.90
CA LEU A 962 -13.92 20.75 -4.10
C LEU A 962 -14.06 20.12 -5.49
N LEU A 963 -12.96 19.94 -6.22
CA LEU A 963 -12.91 19.32 -7.54
C LEU A 963 -12.40 17.87 -7.47
N PHE A 964 -12.99 16.99 -8.27
CA PHE A 964 -12.69 15.56 -8.37
C PHE A 964 -12.57 15.10 -9.82
N ILE A 965 -11.79 14.04 -10.04
CA ILE A 965 -11.57 13.43 -11.35
C ILE A 965 -12.29 12.08 -11.55
N HIS A 966 -12.75 11.45 -10.48
CA HIS A 966 -13.51 10.20 -10.51
C HIS A 966 -14.95 10.49 -10.86
N ASP A 967 -15.52 9.76 -11.82
CA ASP A 967 -16.89 9.98 -12.30
C ASP A 967 -17.96 9.63 -11.25
N ASP A 968 -17.66 8.71 -10.33
CA ASP A 968 -18.49 8.36 -9.18
C ASP A 968 -18.02 9.09 -7.91
N GLY A 969 -18.94 9.57 -7.09
CA GLY A 969 -18.61 10.07 -5.74
C GLY A 969 -17.91 8.98 -4.91
N PRO A 970 -17.12 9.35 -3.89
CA PRO A 970 -16.35 8.36 -3.14
C PRO A 970 -17.30 7.35 -2.47
N LEU A 971 -17.07 6.06 -2.77
CA LEU A 971 -17.78 4.97 -2.12
C LEU A 971 -17.43 4.95 -0.63
N GLN A 972 -18.21 4.22 0.18
CA GLN A 972 -17.94 4.13 1.61
C GLN A 972 -16.54 3.56 1.86
N ASN A 973 -15.71 4.28 2.63
CA ASN A 973 -14.31 3.96 2.93
C ASN A 973 -13.30 4.11 1.77
N ASP A 974 -13.69 4.69 0.63
CA ASP A 974 -12.72 5.17 -0.37
C ASP A 974 -12.17 6.53 0.04
N SER A 975 -10.85 6.70 -0.09
CA SER A 975 -10.16 7.97 0.04
C SER A 975 -9.80 8.50 -1.35
N VAL A 976 -10.38 9.63 -1.75
CA VAL A 976 -10.10 10.25 -3.05
C VAL A 976 -9.35 11.58 -2.89
N GLN A 977 -8.48 11.90 -3.84
CA GLN A 977 -7.81 13.20 -3.90
C GLN A 977 -8.75 14.28 -4.46
N CYS A 978 -8.63 15.50 -3.96
CA CYS A 978 -9.41 16.64 -4.42
C CYS A 978 -8.59 17.94 -4.47
N ALA A 979 -9.06 18.91 -5.26
CA ALA A 979 -8.56 20.28 -5.26
C ALA A 979 -9.60 21.21 -4.61
N ALA A 980 -9.18 21.98 -3.61
CA ALA A 980 -9.98 23.04 -3.01
C ALA A 980 -9.89 24.31 -3.86
N VAL A 981 -11.04 24.92 -4.15
CA VAL A 981 -11.13 26.09 -5.03
C VAL A 981 -12.00 27.20 -4.45
N LEU A 982 -11.69 28.43 -4.87
CA LEU A 982 -12.42 29.65 -4.55
C LEU A 982 -13.16 30.13 -5.81
N CYS A 983 -14.45 30.43 -5.70
CA CYS A 983 -15.25 30.96 -6.78
C CYS A 983 -14.91 32.43 -7.04
N ARG A 984 -14.76 32.83 -8.31
CA ARG A 984 -14.54 34.24 -8.65
C ARG A 984 -15.84 35.04 -8.56
N SER A 985 -15.88 36.04 -7.67
CA SER A 985 -17.03 36.93 -7.49
C SER A 985 -17.23 37.84 -8.70
N GLY A 986 -18.46 37.90 -9.25
CA GLY A 986 -18.84 38.87 -10.29
C GLY A 986 -18.86 38.35 -11.73
N VAL A 987 -18.44 37.10 -11.95
CA VAL A 987 -18.80 36.36 -13.16
C VAL A 987 -20.16 35.74 -12.89
N VAL A 988 -21.16 35.95 -13.76
CA VAL A 988 -22.48 35.29 -13.63
C VAL A 988 -22.17 33.81 -13.44
N GLY A 989 -22.58 33.27 -12.28
CA GLY A 989 -22.24 31.91 -11.88
C GLY A 989 -22.78 30.95 -12.92
N GLY A 990 -21.92 30.58 -13.86
CA GLY A 990 -22.30 29.73 -14.96
C GLY A 990 -22.87 28.44 -14.41
N ASP A 991 -23.94 27.97 -15.04
CA ASP A 991 -24.61 26.71 -14.70
C ASP A 991 -23.66 25.48 -14.75
N GLY A 992 -22.42 25.67 -15.20
CA GLY A 992 -21.41 24.63 -15.35
C GLY A 992 -21.48 23.96 -16.71
N THR A 993 -22.21 24.55 -17.66
CA THR A 993 -22.21 24.13 -19.06
C THR A 993 -20.95 24.61 -19.79
N LYS A 994 -20.78 24.11 -21.02
CA LYS A 994 -19.67 24.53 -21.89
C LYS A 994 -19.73 26.02 -22.24
N ASP A 995 -20.94 26.59 -22.29
CA ASP A 995 -21.19 27.98 -22.67
C ASP A 995 -21.08 28.94 -21.47
N GLU A 996 -21.37 28.46 -20.25
CA GLU A 996 -21.15 29.19 -18.99
C GLU A 996 -20.34 28.35 -17.98
N PRO A 997 -19.00 28.33 -18.09
CA PRO A 997 -18.16 27.54 -17.18
C PRO A 997 -18.14 28.08 -15.76
N PHE A 998 -17.85 27.18 -14.83
CA PHE A 998 -17.59 27.48 -13.43
C PHE A 998 -16.17 28.05 -13.27
N TYR A 999 -16.05 29.36 -13.04
CA TYR A 999 -14.76 30.05 -12.90
C TYR A 999 -14.27 30.04 -11.46
N CYS A 1000 -13.07 29.49 -11.23
CA CYS A 1000 -12.48 29.41 -9.90
C CYS A 1000 -10.95 29.56 -9.88
N ASP A 1001 -10.44 29.96 -8.72
CA ASP A 1001 -9.01 30.02 -8.41
C ASP A 1001 -8.63 28.78 -7.58
N HIS A 1002 -7.48 28.18 -7.89
CA HIS A 1002 -6.93 27.09 -7.07
C HIS A 1002 -6.49 27.62 -5.70
N VAL A 1003 -6.90 26.92 -4.63
CA VAL A 1003 -6.54 27.27 -3.26
C VAL A 1003 -5.53 26.30 -2.69
N SER A 1004 -5.86 25.00 -2.70
CA SER A 1004 -4.99 23.93 -2.21
C SER A 1004 -5.50 22.55 -2.65
N THR A 1005 -4.90 21.48 -2.15
CA THR A 1005 -5.29 20.09 -2.41
C THR A 1005 -5.53 19.34 -1.10
N GLY A 1006 -6.22 18.21 -1.19
CA GLY A 1006 -6.57 17.43 -0.01
C GLY A 1006 -7.04 16.01 -0.33
N ARG A 1007 -7.48 15.32 0.73
CA ARG A 1007 -8.16 14.02 0.65
C ARG A 1007 -9.59 14.14 1.12
N PHE A 1008 -10.47 13.31 0.56
CA PHE A 1008 -11.89 13.30 0.84
C PHE A 1008 -12.36 11.85 1.04
N ASN A 1009 -12.95 11.57 2.20
CA ASN A 1009 -13.31 10.22 2.65
C ASN A 1009 -14.77 10.19 3.09
N ARG A 1010 -15.54 9.15 2.76
CA ARG A 1010 -16.86 8.95 3.36
C ARG A 1010 -16.72 8.26 4.72
N ILE A 1011 -17.18 8.90 5.79
CA ILE A 1011 -16.99 8.42 7.18
C ILE A 1011 -18.27 7.90 7.85
N ALA A 1012 -19.45 8.28 7.33
CA ALA A 1012 -20.74 7.74 7.78
C ALA A 1012 -21.77 7.73 6.64
N THR A 1013 -22.73 6.81 6.72
CA THR A 1013 -23.82 6.71 5.75
C THR A 1013 -24.95 7.68 6.02
N THR A 1014 -25.14 8.07 7.28
CA THR A 1014 -26.13 9.06 7.72
C THR A 1014 -25.53 10.02 8.75
N PHE A 1015 -26.13 11.19 8.90
CA PHE A 1015 -25.70 12.15 9.92
C PHE A 1015 -25.94 11.65 11.34
N GLU A 1016 -27.00 10.88 11.55
CA GLU A 1016 -27.31 10.27 12.85
C GLU A 1016 -26.22 9.25 13.27
N GLU A 1017 -25.74 8.42 12.34
CA GLU A 1017 -24.60 7.50 12.57
C GLU A 1017 -23.35 8.29 12.96
N PHE A 1018 -23.10 9.42 12.29
CA PHE A 1018 -21.97 10.29 12.60
C PHE A 1018 -22.05 10.92 13.99
N GLN A 1019 -23.21 11.47 14.37
CA GLN A 1019 -23.40 12.13 15.69
C GLN A 1019 -23.19 11.15 16.85
N LYS A 1020 -23.72 9.93 16.75
CA LYS A 1020 -23.54 8.89 17.76
C LYS A 1020 -22.09 8.42 17.89
N THR A 1021 -21.30 8.58 16.83
CA THR A 1021 -19.96 7.99 16.71
C THR A 1021 -18.82 8.97 17.01
N TYR A 1022 -18.83 10.16 16.39
CA TYR A 1022 -17.63 11.02 16.29
C TYR A 1022 -17.73 12.29 17.13
N VAL A 1023 -18.90 12.92 17.18
CA VAL A 1023 -19.10 14.21 17.86
C VAL A 1023 -18.91 14.11 19.37
N ASN A 1024 -19.28 12.96 19.96
CA ASN A 1024 -19.13 12.74 21.40
C ASN A 1024 -17.71 12.30 21.83
N ASN A 1025 -16.82 11.94 20.89
CA ASN A 1025 -15.50 11.39 21.19
C ASN A 1025 -14.32 12.27 20.71
N PHE A 1026 -14.49 13.11 19.68
CA PHE A 1026 -13.39 13.88 19.08
C PHE A 1026 -13.84 15.31 18.69
N GLY A 1027 -13.54 16.30 19.53
CA GLY A 1027 -14.08 17.66 19.42
C GLY A 1027 -13.27 18.68 18.59
N PHE A 1028 -12.82 18.37 17.36
CA PHE A 1028 -11.97 19.31 16.59
C PHE A 1028 -12.16 19.29 15.05
N GLY A 1029 -13.38 19.51 14.52
CA GLY A 1029 -13.63 19.64 13.07
C GLY A 1029 -14.62 20.76 12.71
N HIS A 1030 -14.47 21.37 11.52
CA HIS A 1030 -15.43 22.38 11.03
C HIS A 1030 -16.55 21.71 10.21
N ALA A 1031 -17.82 21.99 10.52
CA ALA A 1031 -18.96 21.39 9.84
C ALA A 1031 -19.44 22.23 8.66
N ALA A 1032 -19.66 21.60 7.51
CA ALA A 1032 -20.16 22.20 6.28
C ALA A 1032 -21.22 21.30 5.61
N CYS A 1033 -22.01 21.87 4.71
CA CYS A 1033 -22.99 21.15 3.91
C CYS A 1033 -22.86 21.54 2.43
N GLY A 1034 -23.14 20.60 1.54
CA GLY A 1034 -23.09 20.84 0.11
C GLY A 1034 -23.70 19.71 -0.71
N GLU A 1035 -23.45 19.77 -2.01
CA GLU A 1035 -23.98 18.85 -3.01
C GLU A 1035 -22.96 18.53 -4.11
N PHE A 1036 -23.03 17.31 -4.64
CA PHE A 1036 -22.25 16.88 -5.80
C PHE A 1036 -22.91 17.32 -7.11
N GLY A 1037 -22.08 17.66 -8.09
CA GLY A 1037 -22.50 17.89 -9.47
C GLY A 1037 -21.33 17.70 -10.43
N LYS A 1038 -21.63 17.76 -11.73
CA LYS A 1038 -20.62 17.77 -12.80
C LYS A 1038 -20.65 19.13 -13.48
N ALA A 1039 -19.49 19.74 -13.63
CA ALA A 1039 -19.38 21.08 -14.23
C ALA A 1039 -18.17 21.18 -15.16
N HIS A 1040 -18.33 21.96 -16.22
CA HIS A 1040 -17.21 22.52 -16.97
C HIS A 1040 -16.60 23.64 -16.13
N VAL A 1041 -15.31 23.52 -15.81
CA VAL A 1041 -14.57 24.38 -14.89
C VAL A 1041 -13.49 25.11 -15.66
N TYR A 1042 -13.34 26.40 -15.36
CA TYR A 1042 -12.20 27.21 -15.76
C TYR A 1042 -11.38 27.58 -14.51
N LEU A 1043 -10.22 26.94 -14.37
CA LEU A 1043 -9.35 26.99 -13.20
C LEU A 1043 -8.11 27.86 -13.46
N THR A 1044 -7.66 28.58 -12.43
CA THR A 1044 -6.52 29.52 -12.52
C THR A 1044 -5.60 29.46 -11.32
#